data_AF-A0A2G7H194-F1
#
_entry.id   AF-A0A2G7H194-F1
#
_cell.length_a   1.000
_cell.length_b   1.000
_cell.length_c   1.000
_cell.angle_alpha   90.00
_cell.angle_beta   90.00
_cell.angle_gamma   90.00
#
_symmetry.space_group_name_H-M   'P 1'
#
loop_
_entity.id
_entity.type
_entity.pdbx_description
1 polymer ?
#
loop_
_entity_poly.entity_id
_entity_poly.type
_entity_poly.pdbx_seq_one_letter_code
_entity_poly.pdbx_strand_id
1 'polypeptide(L)'
;MCRACGFTGTKAAVTRHQDTCPQRPLPRVKARDGYRLRITANSRYWLDVEVPASATLDDLDGFLRGIWLECCGHLSEFSIGPQEDHDDFDPFRPRRKRKQPTLEELGLGAGDRFDYTYDFGSSTDLKLTVQAREPVTTTARDTVRLLARNLPPELGCQECGAPARWAHSWEYDDLTGQPTLYCDRHGEQTRDEQLPIVNSPRMGVCAYEGGNDDDWPPAEAPEQAGKAPAAQKGPAQKGPAQKSPAQKASAEKTGAPKTTPKKARASETGTPTRGRPDRDGPPVTVEPDTGDAIIRIDSPLAAAFFDADDGDFDLDALRALPLAPNLVWIVTSRELPGLLPPDEGIPSVTLILNAVTGQILTTELIPDATPDDVLDVVLDAMLDGTSAGAPARPRRILTPDAALAPVLADILTDLDVQVDLHAMPEIDGMFGEMSAQISTGLMDQQAAYAPRAFLTDADDATVRAFQQAGTRFMAAAPWQTFPPDRLLRASWTAPDGTPAQLYALVMGELGQEYGLALYPDWPAYVQHTNNSFNTDLALLVTGGLESLTMSTEAEFDPQDWARLRAAGLGARTKKALSLTRFTVIGTAPARTPLHAVTALLNAVAERAERRRTTVTSLKTELDGVQIQFPAGPRDDLSPAEREGSVRIVAHSSGAYVSSRPVILTGPPDMLLSRAFGAARKWLHEKERSLNERFHLPYRLESPDILIENGNIFGDLHARMWDSHVGAPNLTLAHLVRLGTLMDELATVQATRQPGTVDDLTLELGDEMDSDPTPPNLRLH
;
A
#
# COMPACT_ATOMS: atom_id res chain seq x y z
N MET A 1 -0.37 24.60 21.29
CA MET A 1 -1.09 25.81 21.69
C MET A 1 -2.54 25.70 21.25
N CYS A 2 -3.51 26.08 22.09
CA CYS A 2 -4.92 26.14 21.70
C CYS A 2 -5.23 27.43 20.93
N ARG A 3 -5.89 27.34 19.78
CA ARG A 3 -6.20 28.49 18.90
C ARG A 3 -7.23 29.46 19.48
N ALA A 4 -8.10 28.98 20.38
CA ALA A 4 -9.18 29.79 20.95
C ALA A 4 -8.73 30.71 22.12
N CYS A 5 -7.70 30.32 22.88
CA CYS A 5 -7.32 31.00 24.13
C CYS A 5 -5.81 31.18 24.33
N GLY A 6 -4.98 30.62 23.45
CA GLY A 6 -3.52 30.64 23.56
C GLY A 6 -2.91 29.67 24.58
N PHE A 7 -3.69 28.81 25.26
CA PHE A 7 -3.15 27.87 26.25
C PHE A 7 -2.05 26.97 25.67
N THR A 8 -0.89 26.95 26.33
CA THR A 8 0.27 26.11 26.00
C THR A 8 0.47 25.01 27.03
N GLY A 9 1.01 23.88 26.59
CA GLY A 9 1.21 22.69 27.42
C GLY A 9 1.52 21.47 26.55
N THR A 10 1.74 20.33 27.20
CA THR A 10 1.96 19.05 26.48
C THR A 10 0.75 18.66 25.63
N LYS A 11 0.95 17.82 24.61
CA LYS A 11 -0.11 17.26 23.74
C LYS A 11 -1.34 16.78 24.53
N ALA A 12 -1.12 15.99 25.59
CA ALA A 12 -2.19 15.50 26.48
C ALA A 12 -2.79 16.58 27.41
N ALA A 13 -2.09 17.67 27.71
CA ALA A 13 -2.63 18.81 28.44
C ALA A 13 -3.52 19.69 27.53
N VAL A 14 -3.11 19.97 26.29
CA VAL A 14 -3.90 20.73 25.33
C VAL A 14 -5.18 19.98 24.95
N THR A 15 -5.11 18.65 24.82
CA THR A 15 -6.31 17.79 24.59
C THR A 15 -7.36 18.00 25.68
N ARG A 16 -7.00 17.78 26.95
CA ARG A 16 -7.91 17.96 28.11
C ARG A 16 -8.36 19.41 28.28
N HIS A 17 -7.56 20.37 27.81
CA HIS A 17 -7.93 21.77 27.81
C HIS A 17 -9.02 22.06 26.76
N GLN A 18 -9.01 21.45 25.58
CA GLN A 18 -10.05 21.67 24.55
C GLN A 18 -11.46 21.30 25.02
N ASP A 19 -11.58 20.27 25.87
CA ASP A 19 -12.85 19.85 26.49
C ASP A 19 -13.39 20.89 27.50
N THR A 20 -12.53 21.75 28.03
CA THR A 20 -12.84 22.70 29.13
C THR A 20 -12.52 24.15 28.80
N CYS A 21 -12.17 24.46 27.54
CA CYS A 21 -11.69 25.77 27.13
C CYS A 21 -12.84 26.78 27.12
N PRO A 22 -12.81 27.83 27.98
CA PRO A 22 -13.92 28.77 28.11
C PRO A 22 -14.05 29.74 26.92
N GLN A 23 -13.06 29.77 26.03
CA GLN A 23 -13.07 30.56 24.80
C GLN A 23 -13.33 29.70 23.55
N ARG A 24 -13.42 28.37 23.67
CA ARG A 24 -13.85 27.53 22.54
C ARG A 24 -15.30 27.89 22.22
N PRO A 25 -15.65 28.20 20.95
CA PRO A 25 -17.04 28.43 20.58
C PRO A 25 -17.90 27.24 21.00
N LEU A 26 -19.01 27.50 21.69
CA LEU A 26 -20.00 26.46 21.97
C LEU A 26 -20.99 26.39 20.80
N PRO A 27 -21.46 25.19 20.42
CA PRO A 27 -22.44 25.04 19.35
C PRO A 27 -23.72 25.84 19.65
N ARG A 28 -24.02 26.83 18.81
CA ARG A 28 -25.34 27.49 18.82
C ARG A 28 -26.31 26.66 17.98
N VAL A 29 -27.59 26.72 18.35
CA VAL A 29 -28.65 25.76 17.99
C VAL A 29 -28.64 25.34 16.50
N LYS A 30 -28.84 24.04 16.26
CA LYS A 30 -28.41 23.26 15.07
C LYS A 30 -26.90 22.99 15.01
N ALA A 31 -26.37 22.44 16.10
CA ALA A 31 -25.06 21.78 16.07
C ALA A 31 -25.10 20.61 15.06
N ARG A 32 -24.12 20.56 14.16
CA ARG A 32 -23.90 19.41 13.29
C ARG A 32 -23.05 18.40 14.05
N ASP A 33 -23.31 17.11 13.84
CA ASP A 33 -22.43 16.07 14.38
C ASP A 33 -21.10 16.08 13.61
N GLY A 34 -20.03 15.63 14.25
CA GLY A 34 -18.69 15.70 13.67
C GLY A 34 -17.60 15.19 14.58
N TYR A 35 -16.38 15.34 14.10
CA TYR A 35 -15.19 14.69 14.63
C TYR A 35 -14.17 15.71 15.09
N ARG A 36 -13.61 15.48 16.28
CA ARG A 36 -12.35 16.08 16.70
C ARG A 36 -11.22 15.13 16.33
N LEU A 37 -10.55 15.41 15.21
CA LEU A 37 -9.43 14.61 14.73
C LEU A 37 -8.10 15.16 15.27
N ARG A 38 -7.14 14.28 15.49
CA ARG A 38 -5.75 14.61 15.74
C ARG A 38 -4.89 14.05 14.63
N ILE A 39 -4.10 14.92 14.01
CA ILE A 39 -3.12 14.56 12.99
C ILE A 39 -1.74 14.68 13.59
N THR A 40 -0.85 13.72 13.30
CA THR A 40 0.51 13.68 13.87
C THR A 40 1.51 13.19 12.84
N ALA A 41 2.70 13.77 12.83
CA ALA A 41 3.81 13.38 11.96
C ALA A 41 5.11 13.33 12.76
N ASN A 42 6.01 12.40 12.40
CA ASN A 42 7.38 12.21 12.92
C ASN A 42 7.62 12.43 14.44
N SER A 43 6.58 12.22 15.27
CA SER A 43 6.46 12.55 16.70
C SER A 43 6.55 14.03 17.10
N ARG A 44 7.15 14.91 16.28
CA ARG A 44 7.37 16.34 16.60
C ARG A 44 6.14 17.20 16.30
N TYR A 45 5.50 16.95 15.16
CA TYR A 45 4.39 17.76 14.66
C TYR A 45 3.04 17.17 15.03
N TRP A 46 2.09 18.02 15.44
CA TRP A 46 0.70 17.62 15.66
C TRP A 46 -0.30 18.77 15.49
N LEU A 47 -1.47 18.43 14.93
CA LEU A 47 -2.65 19.27 14.82
C LEU A 47 -3.81 18.61 15.56
N ASP A 48 -4.69 19.41 16.12
CA ASP A 48 -6.06 19.00 16.46
C ASP A 48 -7.01 19.85 15.61
N VAL A 49 -7.96 19.21 14.94
CA VAL A 49 -8.92 19.85 14.04
C VAL A 49 -10.36 19.42 14.36
N GLU A 50 -11.31 20.23 13.92
CA GLU A 50 -12.74 20.02 14.02
C GLU A 50 -13.31 19.88 12.60
N VAL A 51 -14.02 18.78 12.33
CA VAL A 51 -14.54 18.42 11.00
C VAL A 51 -16.01 17.97 11.15
N PRO A 52 -16.98 18.48 10.38
CA PRO A 52 -18.35 17.98 10.41
C PRO A 52 -18.40 16.59 9.77
N ALA A 53 -19.33 15.74 10.23
CA ALA A 53 -19.46 14.38 9.70
C ALA A 53 -19.79 14.37 8.19
N SER A 54 -20.43 15.42 7.69
CA SER A 54 -20.77 15.63 6.28
C SER A 54 -19.62 16.15 5.38
N ALA A 55 -18.39 16.29 5.90
CA ALA A 55 -17.22 16.63 5.09
C ALA A 55 -16.75 15.42 4.28
N THR A 56 -16.17 15.63 3.09
CA THR A 56 -15.55 14.55 2.31
C THR A 56 -14.09 14.32 2.71
N LEU A 57 -13.48 13.25 2.22
CA LEU A 57 -12.03 13.08 2.29
C LEU A 57 -11.27 14.19 1.53
N ASP A 58 -11.80 14.72 0.42
CA ASP A 58 -11.21 15.86 -0.30
C ASP A 58 -11.17 17.15 0.56
N ASP A 59 -12.21 17.42 1.37
CA ASP A 59 -12.21 18.56 2.29
C ASP A 59 -11.08 18.46 3.33
N LEU A 60 -10.75 17.23 3.75
CA LEU A 60 -9.69 16.94 4.72
C LEU A 60 -8.30 16.95 4.07
N ASP A 61 -8.16 16.35 2.89
CA ASP A 61 -6.95 16.40 2.06
C ASP A 61 -6.57 17.85 1.74
N GLY A 62 -7.49 18.64 1.20
CA GLY A 62 -7.25 20.05 0.86
C GLY A 62 -6.83 20.89 2.07
N PHE A 63 -7.35 20.60 3.26
CA PHE A 63 -6.89 21.23 4.50
C PHE A 63 -5.45 20.80 4.87
N LEU A 64 -5.13 19.51 4.82
CA LEU A 64 -3.79 18.98 5.14
C LEU A 64 -2.74 19.50 4.16
N ARG A 65 -3.06 19.50 2.87
CA ARG A 65 -2.32 20.16 1.78
C ARG A 65 -2.05 21.62 2.11
N GLY A 66 -3.09 22.41 2.36
CA GLY A 66 -2.99 23.85 2.60
C GLY A 66 -2.24 24.24 3.88
N ILE A 67 -2.18 23.40 4.92
CA ILE A 67 -1.47 23.72 6.17
C ILE A 67 -0.05 23.13 6.24
N TRP A 68 0.22 21.98 5.60
CA TRP A 68 1.43 21.21 5.85
C TRP A 68 2.14 20.60 4.63
N LEU A 69 1.50 20.41 3.48
CA LEU A 69 2.05 19.45 2.49
C LEU A 69 2.19 19.96 1.06
N GLU A 70 1.30 20.84 0.62
CA GLU A 70 1.20 21.17 -0.81
C GLU A 70 2.45 21.90 -1.30
N CYS A 71 2.97 21.46 -2.44
CA CYS A 71 4.19 21.99 -3.04
C CYS A 71 4.10 22.02 -4.58
N CYS A 72 3.73 20.90 -5.19
CA CYS A 72 3.82 20.67 -6.63
C CYS A 72 2.66 19.84 -7.21
N GLY A 73 1.52 19.73 -6.50
CA GLY A 73 0.33 19.03 -6.96
C GLY A 73 0.46 17.50 -6.95
N HIS A 74 1.21 16.93 -6.01
CA HIS A 74 1.46 15.49 -5.95
C HIS A 74 0.21 14.70 -5.49
N LEU A 75 0.19 13.39 -5.73
CA LEU A 75 -0.91 12.51 -5.31
C LEU A 75 -0.91 12.31 -3.78
N SER A 76 -2.07 11.96 -3.23
CA SER A 76 -2.26 11.59 -1.83
C SER A 76 -3.27 10.46 -1.68
N GLU A 77 -3.24 9.79 -0.53
CA GLU A 77 -4.14 8.69 -0.17
C GLU A 77 -4.48 8.74 1.33
N PHE A 78 -5.69 8.29 1.69
CA PHE A 78 -6.05 7.91 3.06
C PHE A 78 -6.21 6.39 3.16
N SER A 79 -5.57 5.77 4.14
CA SER A 79 -5.68 4.33 4.41
C SER A 79 -6.55 4.11 5.65
N ILE A 80 -7.85 3.80 5.44
CA ILE A 80 -8.88 3.79 6.49
C ILE A 80 -9.51 2.40 6.61
N GLY A 81 -9.29 1.72 7.75
CA GLY A 81 -9.81 0.38 8.00
C GLY A 81 -8.87 -0.75 7.51
N PRO A 82 -9.32 -2.02 7.51
CA PRO A 82 -8.67 -3.04 6.69
C PRO A 82 -8.79 -2.65 5.21
N GLN A 83 -7.82 -3.06 4.40
CA GLN A 83 -7.79 -2.79 2.97
C GLN A 83 -8.71 -3.76 2.23
N GLU A 84 -10.03 -3.54 2.37
CA GLU A 84 -11.01 -4.08 1.43
C GLU A 84 -10.85 -3.32 0.08
N ASP A 85 -11.14 -4.00 -1.03
CA ASP A 85 -11.06 -3.50 -2.42
C ASP A 85 -9.66 -3.46 -3.10
N HIS A 86 -8.76 -4.41 -2.82
CA HIS A 86 -7.76 -4.84 -3.83
C HIS A 86 -8.30 -5.91 -4.79
N ASP A 87 -9.40 -6.58 -4.42
CA ASP A 87 -10.05 -7.60 -5.24
C ASP A 87 -10.78 -7.02 -6.47
N ASP A 88 -10.89 -5.70 -6.59
CA ASP A 88 -11.53 -4.97 -7.72
C ASP A 88 -10.50 -4.12 -8.52
N PHE A 89 -9.19 -4.42 -8.43
CA PHE A 89 -8.17 -3.83 -9.30
C PHE A 89 -8.15 -4.51 -10.68
N ASP A 90 -9.15 -4.20 -11.50
CA ASP A 90 -9.10 -4.43 -12.94
C ASP A 90 -8.48 -3.19 -13.65
N PRO A 91 -7.29 -3.30 -14.27
CA PRO A 91 -6.65 -2.19 -14.97
C PRO A 91 -7.37 -1.77 -16.26
N PHE A 92 -8.36 -2.53 -16.74
CA PHE A 92 -9.15 -2.24 -17.93
C PHE A 92 -10.51 -1.58 -17.61
N ARG A 93 -10.98 -1.66 -16.37
CA ARG A 93 -12.29 -1.11 -15.99
C ARG A 93 -12.25 0.42 -15.94
N PRO A 94 -13.12 1.13 -16.69
CA PRO A 94 -13.16 2.59 -16.61
C PRO A 94 -13.53 3.03 -15.19
N ARG A 95 -12.63 3.75 -14.52
CA ARG A 95 -12.83 4.26 -13.16
C ARG A 95 -14.06 5.17 -13.11
N ARG A 96 -15.22 4.61 -12.74
CA ARG A 96 -16.43 5.37 -12.40
C ARG A 96 -16.01 6.46 -11.42
N LYS A 97 -16.35 7.72 -11.70
CA LYS A 97 -16.08 8.87 -10.81
C LYS A 97 -16.98 8.76 -9.56
N ARG A 98 -16.65 7.82 -8.67
CA ARG A 98 -17.31 7.68 -7.37
C ARG A 98 -17.09 8.99 -6.61
N LYS A 99 -18.18 9.57 -6.11
CA LYS A 99 -18.12 10.71 -5.22
C LYS A 99 -17.36 10.29 -3.96
N GLN A 100 -16.33 11.05 -3.58
CA GLN A 100 -15.52 10.75 -2.40
C GLN A 100 -16.41 10.62 -1.14
N PRO A 101 -16.19 9.60 -0.30
CA PRO A 101 -17.04 9.36 0.85
C PRO A 101 -16.91 10.49 1.88
N THR A 102 -17.99 10.70 2.60
CA THR A 102 -18.04 11.58 3.76
C THR A 102 -17.52 10.89 5.01
N LEU A 103 -17.02 11.66 5.98
CA LEU A 103 -16.53 11.11 7.24
C LEU A 103 -17.62 10.38 8.05
N GLU A 104 -18.91 10.61 7.78
CA GLU A 104 -20.04 9.86 8.34
C GLU A 104 -20.17 8.46 7.75
N GLU A 105 -19.98 8.31 6.43
CA GLU A 105 -20.07 7.03 5.71
C GLU A 105 -18.93 6.07 6.10
N LEU A 106 -17.79 6.61 6.53
CA LEU A 106 -16.64 5.84 7.05
C LEU A 106 -16.88 5.21 8.44
N GLY A 107 -18.04 5.43 9.08
CA GLY A 107 -18.43 4.74 10.32
C GLY A 107 -17.57 5.05 11.56
N LEU A 108 -16.70 6.07 11.50
CA LEU A 108 -15.62 6.30 12.46
C LEU A 108 -16.10 6.50 13.91
N GLY A 109 -15.43 5.82 14.84
CA GLY A 109 -15.61 5.87 16.30
C GLY A 109 -14.46 6.56 17.04
N ALA A 110 -14.68 6.92 18.30
CA ALA A 110 -13.66 7.56 19.13
C ALA A 110 -12.58 6.55 19.57
N GLY A 111 -11.32 6.82 19.19
CA GLY A 111 -10.17 5.93 19.38
C GLY A 111 -9.59 5.39 18.09
N ASP A 112 -10.36 5.43 17.00
CA ASP A 112 -9.97 4.91 15.69
C ASP A 112 -8.80 5.69 15.09
N ARG A 113 -8.01 5.00 14.28
CA ARG A 113 -6.84 5.53 13.60
C ARG A 113 -6.85 5.11 12.14
N PHE A 114 -6.37 6.02 11.31
CA PHE A 114 -6.16 5.81 9.91
C PHE A 114 -4.95 6.64 9.48
N ASP A 115 -4.28 6.19 8.45
CA ASP A 115 -3.07 6.81 7.94
C ASP A 115 -3.39 7.65 6.70
N TYR A 116 -2.49 8.56 6.37
CA TYR A 116 -2.56 9.40 5.18
C TYR A 116 -1.14 9.62 4.67
N THR A 117 -0.94 9.48 3.35
CA THR A 117 0.35 9.68 2.69
C THR A 117 0.19 10.71 1.59
N TYR A 118 1.13 11.64 1.49
CA TYR A 118 1.24 12.62 0.42
C TYR A 118 2.58 12.48 -0.28
N ASP A 119 2.55 12.52 -1.61
CA ASP A 119 3.69 12.34 -2.53
C ASP A 119 4.39 10.98 -2.41
N PHE A 120 3.97 9.99 -3.19
CA PHE A 120 4.59 8.65 -3.22
C PHE A 120 6.06 8.62 -3.66
N GLY A 121 6.60 9.70 -4.26
CA GLY A 121 8.01 9.81 -4.61
C GLY A 121 8.89 10.28 -3.43
N SER A 122 8.35 11.11 -2.55
CA SER A 122 9.01 11.54 -1.31
C SER A 122 8.02 11.61 -0.15
N SER A 123 7.53 10.43 0.27
CA SER A 123 6.38 10.28 1.17
C SER A 123 6.44 11.14 2.43
N THR A 124 5.34 11.85 2.70
CA THR A 124 5.12 12.58 3.95
C THR A 124 3.92 12.00 4.68
N ASP A 125 4.18 11.06 5.58
CA ASP A 125 3.13 10.27 6.25
C ASP A 125 2.58 10.95 7.50
N LEU A 126 1.26 11.01 7.57
CA LEU A 126 0.48 11.57 8.66
C LEU A 126 -0.40 10.48 9.30
N LYS A 127 -0.33 10.34 10.62
CA LYS A 127 -1.26 9.46 11.37
C LYS A 127 -2.42 10.29 11.91
N LEU A 128 -3.64 9.93 11.55
CA LEU A 128 -4.87 10.52 12.06
C LEU A 128 -5.46 9.66 13.21
N THR A 129 -6.10 10.31 14.17
CA THR A 129 -6.75 9.66 15.31
C THR A 129 -8.01 10.41 15.69
N VAL A 130 -9.14 9.71 15.74
CA VAL A 130 -10.42 10.26 16.18
C VAL A 130 -10.39 10.40 17.71
N GLN A 131 -10.37 11.63 18.23
CA GLN A 131 -10.37 11.84 19.69
C GLN A 131 -11.77 11.71 20.28
N ALA A 132 -12.75 12.28 19.60
CA ALA A 132 -14.14 12.34 20.02
C ALA A 132 -15.04 12.57 18.78
N ARG A 133 -16.24 12.01 18.82
CA ARG A 133 -17.37 12.44 18.00
C ARG A 133 -18.18 13.41 18.87
N GLU A 134 -18.21 14.69 18.50
CA GLU A 134 -18.80 15.77 19.28
C GLU A 134 -19.45 16.84 18.39
N PRO A 135 -20.45 17.60 18.88
CA PRO A 135 -21.15 18.55 18.04
C PRO A 135 -20.24 19.73 17.68
N VAL A 136 -20.06 19.99 16.38
CA VAL A 136 -19.07 20.94 15.86
C VAL A 136 -19.65 22.34 15.59
N THR A 137 -18.74 23.30 15.43
CA THR A 137 -19.00 24.73 15.20
C THR A 137 -18.58 25.22 13.81
N THR A 138 -18.13 24.31 12.95
CA THR A 138 -17.73 24.59 11.56
C THR A 138 -18.90 25.18 10.76
N THR A 139 -18.56 26.09 9.84
CA THR A 139 -19.54 26.70 8.92
C THR A 139 -19.41 26.06 7.55
N ALA A 140 -20.39 26.28 6.67
CA ALA A 140 -20.33 25.79 5.28
C ALA A 140 -19.25 26.48 4.40
N ARG A 141 -18.40 27.35 4.97
CA ARG A 141 -17.22 27.92 4.30
C ARG A 141 -15.89 27.39 4.85
N ASP A 142 -15.89 26.87 6.07
CA ASP A 142 -14.69 26.39 6.77
C ASP A 142 -14.94 24.92 7.17
N THR A 143 -14.90 24.02 6.18
CA THR A 143 -15.26 22.61 6.41
C THR A 143 -14.35 21.95 7.44
N VAL A 144 -13.05 22.25 7.42
CA VAL A 144 -12.09 21.81 8.45
C VAL A 144 -11.54 23.00 9.22
N ARG A 145 -11.56 22.93 10.55
CA ARG A 145 -11.12 24.02 11.43
C ARG A 145 -10.02 23.59 12.39
N LEU A 146 -8.88 24.29 12.36
CA LEU A 146 -7.79 24.09 13.32
C LEU A 146 -8.17 24.52 14.75
N LEU A 147 -8.09 23.60 15.71
CA LEU A 147 -8.30 23.84 17.14
C LEU A 147 -7.00 24.07 17.91
N ALA A 148 -5.93 23.36 17.55
CA ALA A 148 -4.61 23.48 18.16
C ALA A 148 -3.50 22.95 17.24
N ARG A 149 -2.28 23.44 17.44
CA ARG A 149 -1.04 22.99 16.77
C ARG A 149 0.10 22.94 17.78
N ASN A 150 1.14 22.14 17.55
CA ASN A 150 2.38 22.24 18.33
C ASN A 150 3.01 23.65 18.21
N LEU A 151 3.77 24.08 19.22
CA LEU A 151 4.70 25.19 18.99
C LEU A 151 5.76 24.75 17.97
N PRO A 152 6.31 25.64 17.13
CA PRO A 152 7.43 25.31 16.25
C PRO A 152 8.52 24.58 17.04
N PRO A 153 9.03 23.43 16.57
CA PRO A 153 10.09 22.72 17.29
C PRO A 153 11.34 23.59 17.42
N GLU A 154 12.02 23.53 18.57
CA GLU A 154 13.33 24.15 18.74
C GLU A 154 14.36 23.36 17.92
N LEU A 155 14.75 23.89 16.76
CA LEU A 155 15.70 23.29 15.84
C LEU A 155 17.03 24.05 15.85
N GLY A 156 18.13 23.33 16.07
CA GLY A 156 19.48 23.89 16.11
C GLY A 156 20.26 23.61 14.82
N CYS A 157 21.15 24.53 14.47
CA CYS A 157 22.09 24.37 13.36
C CYS A 157 23.10 23.26 13.68
N GLN A 158 23.30 22.29 12.78
CA GLN A 158 24.18 21.15 13.05
C GLN A 158 25.66 21.54 13.22
N GLU A 159 26.11 22.65 12.64
CA GLU A 159 27.50 23.10 12.80
C GLU A 159 27.81 23.81 14.13
N CYS A 160 26.81 24.38 14.82
CA CYS A 160 27.07 25.19 16.04
C CYS A 160 26.01 25.16 17.15
N GLY A 161 24.88 24.49 16.95
CA GLY A 161 23.78 24.40 17.92
C GLY A 161 22.98 25.69 18.14
N ALA A 162 23.34 26.81 17.49
CA ALA A 162 22.51 28.03 17.50
C ALA A 162 21.17 27.79 16.77
N PRO A 163 20.09 28.55 17.07
CA PRO A 163 18.80 28.39 16.38
C PRO A 163 18.96 28.39 14.86
N ALA A 164 18.45 27.36 14.20
CA ALA A 164 18.46 27.27 12.76
C ALA A 164 17.34 28.14 12.17
N ARG A 165 17.51 28.53 10.90
CA ARG A 165 16.50 29.21 10.08
C ARG A 165 16.30 28.60 8.71
N TRP A 166 17.28 27.83 8.26
CA TRP A 166 17.36 27.32 6.90
C TRP A 166 17.52 25.81 6.93
N ALA A 167 16.82 25.12 6.03
CA ALA A 167 16.91 23.69 5.79
C ALA A 167 17.44 23.47 4.37
N HIS A 168 18.47 22.65 4.21
CA HIS A 168 19.01 22.32 2.88
C HIS A 168 17.99 21.49 2.10
N SER A 169 17.75 21.81 0.83
CA SER A 169 16.76 21.07 0.00
C SER A 169 17.29 19.73 -0.53
N TRP A 170 18.62 19.54 -0.51
CA TRP A 170 19.30 18.36 -1.07
C TRP A 170 20.24 17.64 -0.11
N GLU A 171 20.55 18.23 1.05
CA GLU A 171 21.43 17.62 2.06
C GLU A 171 20.60 17.23 3.27
N TYR A 172 20.82 16.00 3.74
CA TYR A 172 20.04 15.39 4.82
C TYR A 172 20.98 14.84 5.89
N ASP A 173 20.50 14.85 7.13
CA ASP A 173 21.17 14.21 8.25
C ASP A 173 21.09 12.69 8.13
N ASP A 174 22.23 12.04 7.83
CA ASP A 174 22.40 10.59 7.67
C ASP A 174 21.80 9.72 8.80
N LEU A 175 21.60 10.30 10.00
CA LEU A 175 21.11 9.60 11.20
C LEU A 175 19.61 9.80 11.44
N THR A 176 18.99 10.84 10.90
CA THR A 176 17.60 11.23 11.23
C THR A 176 16.70 11.46 10.02
N GLY A 177 17.25 11.54 8.80
CA GLY A 177 16.48 11.71 7.57
C GLY A 177 15.72 13.02 7.49
N GLN A 178 16.20 14.02 8.20
CA GLN A 178 15.70 15.39 8.14
C GLN A 178 16.69 16.22 7.32
N PRO A 179 16.23 17.26 6.62
CA PRO A 179 17.13 18.17 5.91
C PRO A 179 18.18 18.76 6.86
N THR A 180 19.39 18.99 6.37
CA THR A 180 20.48 19.58 7.13
C THR A 180 20.14 21.05 7.46
N LEU A 181 20.27 21.42 8.73
CA LEU A 181 19.76 22.67 9.28
C LEU A 181 20.90 23.67 9.58
N TYR A 182 20.71 24.90 9.12
CA TYR A 182 21.68 25.97 9.21
C TYR A 182 21.11 27.22 9.88
N CYS A 183 21.97 27.93 10.63
CA CYS A 183 21.72 29.30 11.06
C CYS A 183 22.16 30.27 9.96
N ASP A 184 21.74 31.55 10.04
CA ASP A 184 22.02 32.57 9.01
C ASP A 184 23.48 32.64 8.56
N ARG A 185 24.44 32.44 9.47
CA ARG A 185 25.88 32.52 9.19
C ARG A 185 26.41 31.35 8.36
N HIS A 186 25.91 30.13 8.61
CA HIS A 186 26.40 28.93 7.93
C HIS A 186 25.60 28.66 6.65
N GLY A 187 24.33 29.04 6.64
CA GLY A 187 23.49 28.99 5.44
C GLY A 187 23.87 30.03 4.37
N GLU A 188 24.72 31.01 4.67
CA GLU A 188 25.10 32.06 3.73
C GLU A 188 25.80 31.54 2.45
N GLN A 189 26.41 30.34 2.49
CA GLN A 189 27.19 29.78 1.38
C GLN A 189 26.41 28.87 0.42
N THR A 190 25.24 28.34 0.80
CA THR A 190 24.38 27.48 -0.05
C THR A 190 22.94 28.00 -0.09
N ARG A 191 22.79 29.33 -0.07
CA ARG A 191 21.49 29.99 0.16
C ARG A 191 20.47 29.78 -0.96
N ASP A 192 20.92 29.55 -2.18
CA ASP A 192 20.08 29.20 -3.33
C ASP A 192 19.57 27.73 -3.28
N GLU A 193 20.10 26.94 -2.33
CA GLU A 193 19.79 25.52 -2.09
C GLU A 193 19.11 25.33 -0.71
N GLN A 194 18.56 26.40 -0.14
CA GLN A 194 17.96 26.42 1.19
C GLN A 194 16.49 26.87 1.19
N LEU A 195 15.70 26.16 1.97
CA LEU A 195 14.29 26.45 2.25
C LEU A 195 14.14 26.97 3.68
N PRO A 196 13.12 27.80 3.97
CA PRO A 196 12.88 28.28 5.32
C PRO A 196 12.51 27.14 6.26
N ILE A 197 12.94 27.23 7.52
CA ILE A 197 12.43 26.36 8.58
C ILE A 197 11.00 26.77 8.92
N VAL A 198 10.09 25.80 8.81
CA VAL A 198 8.64 25.95 8.94
C VAL A 198 8.06 24.90 9.86
N ASN A 199 6.88 25.15 10.44
CA ASN A 199 6.26 24.29 11.44
C ASN A 199 5.50 23.09 10.81
N SER A 200 6.15 22.42 9.86
CA SER A 200 5.59 21.36 9.02
C SER A 200 6.48 20.11 8.94
N PRO A 201 5.90 18.90 8.86
CA PRO A 201 6.66 17.69 8.52
C PRO A 201 7.26 17.68 7.11
N ARG A 202 6.76 18.50 6.18
CA ARG A 202 7.24 18.62 4.78
C ARG A 202 8.45 19.57 4.62
N MET A 203 8.86 20.25 5.69
CA MET A 203 9.98 21.19 5.71
C MET A 203 11.23 20.61 5.02
N GLY A 204 11.78 21.37 4.06
CA GLY A 204 13.01 21.01 3.35
C GLY A 204 12.84 20.09 2.14
N VAL A 205 11.62 19.67 1.78
CA VAL A 205 11.38 18.76 0.64
C VAL A 205 10.64 19.48 -0.49
N CYS A 206 10.99 19.18 -1.75
CA CYS A 206 10.29 19.61 -2.96
C CYS A 206 9.90 21.11 -2.98
N ALA A 207 10.86 21.99 -2.65
CA ALA A 207 10.69 23.44 -2.58
C ALA A 207 9.58 23.95 -1.63
N TYR A 208 9.18 23.16 -0.62
CA TYR A 208 8.14 23.55 0.34
C TYR A 208 8.61 24.67 1.30
N GLU A 209 8.03 25.86 1.14
CA GLU A 209 8.33 27.08 1.93
C GLU A 209 7.36 27.35 3.10
N GLY A 210 6.38 26.47 3.35
CA GLY A 210 5.38 26.63 4.42
C GLY A 210 3.93 26.61 3.93
N GLY A 211 3.00 26.44 4.87
CA GLY A 211 1.56 26.42 4.61
C GLY A 211 0.86 27.73 4.96
N ASN A 212 -0.42 27.82 4.61
CA ASN A 212 -1.29 29.03 4.72
C ASN A 212 -1.51 29.57 6.15
N ASP A 213 -0.91 28.95 7.17
CA ASP A 213 -1.09 29.27 8.59
C ASP A 213 0.24 29.13 9.38
N ASP A 214 1.42 29.13 8.71
CA ASP A 214 2.70 28.81 9.35
C ASP A 214 3.18 29.82 10.40
N ASP A 215 2.80 31.09 10.25
CA ASP A 215 2.99 32.16 11.26
C ASP A 215 2.31 31.85 12.61
N TRP A 216 1.44 30.83 12.68
CA TRP A 216 0.72 30.44 13.90
C TRP A 216 0.89 28.95 14.27
N PRO A 217 1.19 28.63 15.55
CA PRO A 217 1.40 29.53 16.68
C PRO A 217 2.79 30.20 16.64
N PRO A 218 2.93 31.41 17.23
CA PRO A 218 4.19 32.12 17.27
C PRO A 218 5.28 31.30 17.97
N ALA A 219 6.53 31.46 17.52
CA ALA A 219 7.69 30.78 18.10
C ALA A 219 7.87 31.08 19.60
N GLU A 220 7.50 32.28 20.05
CA GLU A 220 7.44 32.65 21.47
C GLU A 220 5.99 32.59 21.97
N ALA A 221 5.75 31.78 23.00
CA ALA A 221 4.44 31.71 23.64
C ALA A 221 4.16 32.97 24.46
N PRO A 222 3.00 33.64 24.33
CA PRO A 222 2.68 34.83 25.11
C PRO A 222 2.63 34.51 26.61
N GLU A 223 3.33 35.30 27.43
CA GLU A 223 3.39 35.18 28.90
C GLU A 223 2.04 35.52 29.59
N GLN A 224 0.98 34.72 29.38
CA GLN A 224 -0.27 34.85 30.16
C GLN A 224 -1.25 33.67 30.03
N ALA A 225 -0.98 32.53 30.70
CA ALA A 225 -2.02 31.56 31.10
C ALA A 225 -1.57 30.55 32.19
N GLY A 226 -0.60 30.92 33.06
CA GLY A 226 0.21 29.96 33.82
C GLY A 226 0.12 30.02 35.36
N LYS A 227 -1.08 30.10 35.97
CA LYS A 227 -1.24 29.92 37.43
C LYS A 227 -2.46 29.08 37.81
N ALA A 228 -2.28 27.76 37.83
CA ALA A 228 -3.05 26.90 38.73
C ALA A 228 -2.59 27.17 40.18
N PRO A 229 -3.49 27.25 41.18
CA PRO A 229 -3.12 27.64 42.53
C PRO A 229 -2.33 26.54 43.26
N ALA A 230 -1.09 26.85 43.65
CA ALA A 230 -0.25 25.97 44.45
C ALA A 230 -0.76 25.86 45.91
N ALA A 231 -0.49 24.72 46.53
CA ALA A 231 -0.92 24.41 47.89
C ALA A 231 -0.36 25.40 48.93
N GLN A 232 -1.22 25.86 49.85
CA GLN A 232 -0.81 26.58 51.05
C GLN A 232 -1.05 25.73 52.31
N LYS A 233 0.02 25.46 53.05
CA LYS A 233 -0.04 25.20 54.50
C LYS A 233 0.02 26.56 55.21
N GLY A 234 -0.79 26.75 56.26
CA GLY A 234 -0.98 28.03 56.95
C GLY A 234 0.15 28.40 57.93
N PRO A 235 -0.10 29.10 59.08
CA PRO A 235 -1.36 29.13 59.84
C PRO A 235 -1.81 30.51 60.39
N ALA A 236 -2.81 30.48 61.30
CA ALA A 236 -3.35 31.54 62.18
C ALA A 236 -4.52 32.40 61.65
N GLN A 237 -5.54 32.77 62.44
CA GLN A 237 -6.00 32.29 63.76
C GLN A 237 -7.50 32.64 63.97
N LYS A 238 -8.25 31.75 64.65
CA LYS A 238 -9.47 31.97 65.47
C LYS A 238 -10.66 32.84 64.96
N GLY A 239 -11.84 32.20 64.89
CA GLY A 239 -13.16 32.82 65.16
C GLY A 239 -14.32 31.85 64.88
N PRO A 240 -15.26 31.57 65.80
CA PRO A 240 -15.97 30.28 65.79
C PRO A 240 -17.42 30.27 65.27
N ALA A 241 -17.77 29.12 64.66
CA ALA A 241 -19.03 28.38 64.75
C ALA A 241 -20.39 29.09 64.62
N GLN A 242 -21.26 28.57 63.73
CA GLN A 242 -22.50 27.90 64.16
C GLN A 242 -23.19 27.01 63.09
N LYS A 243 -23.56 25.82 63.56
CA LYS A 243 -24.65 24.86 63.20
C LYS A 243 -25.47 25.00 61.90
N SER A 244 -25.63 23.82 61.29
CA SER A 244 -26.74 23.25 60.48
C SER A 244 -28.18 23.50 61.04
N PRO A 245 -29.31 23.07 60.41
CA PRO A 245 -29.44 22.03 59.36
C PRO A 245 -30.56 22.18 58.27
N ALA A 246 -30.56 21.16 57.42
CA ALA A 246 -31.56 20.62 56.48
C ALA A 246 -33.08 20.82 56.69
N GLN A 247 -33.81 20.74 55.57
CA GLN A 247 -35.04 19.94 55.29
C GLN A 247 -35.22 19.96 53.76
N LYS A 248 -35.30 18.89 52.96
CA LYS A 248 -36.04 17.60 53.02
C LYS A 248 -37.55 17.75 53.22
N ALA A 249 -38.29 17.62 52.12
CA ALA A 249 -39.67 17.14 52.09
C ALA A 249 -39.82 16.17 50.91
N SER A 250 -40.42 15.01 51.16
CA SER A 250 -40.66 13.93 50.20
C SER A 250 -42.16 13.83 49.87
N ALA A 251 -42.53 13.24 48.73
CA ALA A 251 -43.86 12.66 48.55
C ALA A 251 -43.81 11.45 47.59
N GLU A 252 -44.59 10.41 47.90
CA GLU A 252 -44.58 9.10 47.21
C GLU A 252 -45.74 8.91 46.22
N LYS A 253 -45.43 8.17 45.14
CA LYS A 253 -46.15 7.04 44.51
C LYS A 253 -47.69 6.91 44.63
N THR A 254 -48.33 6.85 43.46
CA THR A 254 -49.18 5.74 42.93
C THR A 254 -48.99 5.70 41.39
N GLY A 255 -49.37 4.69 40.57
CA GLY A 255 -49.97 3.36 40.75
C GLY A 255 -49.90 2.54 39.43
N ALA A 256 -50.57 1.38 39.31
CA ALA A 256 -50.66 0.55 38.07
C ALA A 256 -51.98 -0.29 38.08
N PRO A 257 -52.30 -1.28 37.18
CA PRO A 257 -51.72 -1.70 35.88
C PRO A 257 -52.79 -2.08 34.78
N LYS A 258 -52.38 -2.86 33.74
CA LYS A 258 -53.17 -3.70 32.74
C LYS A 258 -53.42 -3.04 31.36
N THR A 259 -53.45 -3.74 30.19
CA THR A 259 -53.25 -5.17 29.79
C THR A 259 -52.93 -5.29 28.28
N THR A 260 -52.33 -6.40 27.84
CA THR A 260 -52.18 -6.81 26.40
C THR A 260 -53.38 -7.65 25.91
N PRO A 261 -53.47 -8.01 24.61
CA PRO A 261 -53.04 -9.36 24.23
C PRO A 261 -52.42 -9.55 22.81
N LYS A 262 -51.74 -10.69 22.63
CA LYS A 262 -51.23 -11.25 21.35
C LYS A 262 -52.34 -11.91 20.50
N LYS A 263 -52.04 -12.20 19.23
CA LYS A 263 -52.40 -13.48 18.57
C LYS A 263 -51.32 -13.92 17.56
N ALA A 264 -51.34 -15.21 17.17
CA ALA A 264 -50.31 -15.89 16.39
C ALA A 264 -50.91 -17.11 15.64
N ARG A 265 -50.07 -17.88 14.90
CA ARG A 265 -50.33 -19.17 14.21
C ARG A 265 -51.15 -19.09 12.90
N ALA A 266 -51.02 -20.01 11.93
CA ALA A 266 -50.10 -21.15 11.74
C ALA A 266 -49.99 -21.55 10.24
N SER A 267 -49.06 -22.47 9.96
CA SER A 267 -48.89 -23.25 8.71
C SER A 267 -50.05 -24.18 8.38
N GLU A 268 -50.27 -24.50 7.08
CA GLU A 268 -50.64 -25.86 6.64
C GLU A 268 -50.39 -26.11 5.15
N THR A 269 -50.28 -27.39 4.78
CA THR A 269 -49.90 -27.93 3.45
C THR A 269 -51.10 -28.39 2.64
N GLY A 270 -51.04 -28.37 1.30
CA GLY A 270 -51.98 -29.18 0.48
C GLY A 270 -51.95 -28.98 -1.04
N THR A 271 -51.47 -29.99 -1.77
CA THR A 271 -51.80 -30.21 -3.20
C THR A 271 -53.13 -30.98 -3.30
N PRO A 272 -53.94 -30.79 -4.36
CA PRO A 272 -54.01 -31.86 -5.37
C PRO A 272 -54.25 -31.38 -6.82
N THR A 273 -54.19 -32.32 -7.77
CA THR A 273 -54.26 -32.13 -9.23
C THR A 273 -55.67 -32.27 -9.83
N ARG A 274 -55.95 -31.54 -10.93
CA ARG A 274 -56.57 -31.97 -12.21
C ARG A 274 -57.38 -30.85 -12.91
N GLY A 275 -57.24 -30.74 -14.24
CA GLY A 275 -58.24 -30.07 -15.08
C GLY A 275 -57.71 -29.43 -16.38
N ARG A 276 -57.57 -30.20 -17.47
CA ARG A 276 -57.52 -29.68 -18.85
C ARG A 276 -58.97 -29.44 -19.33
N PRO A 277 -59.23 -28.45 -20.20
CA PRO A 277 -59.48 -28.85 -21.59
C PRO A 277 -58.83 -27.90 -22.63
N ASP A 278 -58.70 -28.43 -23.84
CA ASP A 278 -58.08 -27.80 -25.01
C ASP A 278 -58.88 -26.67 -25.64
N ARG A 279 -58.17 -25.84 -26.43
CA ARG A 279 -58.70 -25.26 -27.67
C ARG A 279 -57.59 -25.00 -28.68
N ASP A 280 -57.84 -25.43 -29.92
CA ASP A 280 -56.87 -25.47 -31.01
C ASP A 280 -56.55 -24.08 -31.61
N GLY A 281 -55.29 -23.91 -32.02
CA GLY A 281 -54.85 -22.96 -33.04
C GLY A 281 -54.42 -23.72 -34.31
N PRO A 282 -54.51 -23.13 -35.51
CA PRO A 282 -54.36 -23.86 -36.77
C PRO A 282 -52.90 -24.29 -37.05
N PRO A 283 -52.69 -25.34 -37.86
CA PRO A 283 -51.35 -25.87 -38.13
C PRO A 283 -50.59 -24.96 -39.09
N VAL A 284 -49.35 -24.62 -38.73
CA VAL A 284 -48.35 -24.10 -39.68
C VAL A 284 -47.56 -25.29 -40.22
N THR A 285 -47.64 -25.50 -41.52
CA THR A 285 -46.85 -26.50 -42.25
C THR A 285 -45.38 -26.13 -42.25
N VAL A 286 -44.52 -27.01 -41.72
CA VAL A 286 -43.08 -26.91 -41.84
C VAL A 286 -42.63 -27.70 -43.07
N GLU A 287 -42.10 -27.01 -44.07
CA GLU A 287 -41.23 -27.63 -45.09
C GLU A 287 -39.77 -27.53 -44.60
N PRO A 288 -38.91 -28.53 -44.86
CA PRO A 288 -37.52 -28.52 -44.42
C PRO A 288 -36.58 -28.03 -45.53
N ASP A 289 -35.84 -26.94 -45.31
CA ASP A 289 -34.54 -26.79 -45.96
C ASP A 289 -33.57 -25.86 -45.21
N THR A 290 -32.28 -26.22 -45.32
CA THR A 290 -31.02 -25.48 -45.14
C THR A 290 -30.86 -24.34 -44.11
N GLY A 291 -29.77 -24.44 -43.34
CA GLY A 291 -29.43 -23.49 -42.27
C GLY A 291 -28.82 -22.20 -42.79
N ASP A 292 -29.56 -21.10 -42.63
CA ASP A 292 -29.05 -19.75 -42.30
C ASP A 292 -30.23 -18.89 -41.82
N ALA A 293 -30.97 -19.40 -40.83
CA ALA A 293 -32.21 -18.80 -40.35
C ALA A 293 -31.92 -17.57 -39.45
N ILE A 294 -31.86 -16.40 -40.05
CA ILE A 294 -31.96 -15.11 -39.35
C ILE A 294 -33.41 -14.93 -38.92
N ILE A 295 -33.66 -14.94 -37.61
CA ILE A 295 -34.97 -14.69 -37.02
C ILE A 295 -35.01 -13.24 -36.54
N ARG A 296 -35.80 -12.43 -37.25
CA ARG A 296 -36.08 -11.03 -36.88
C ARG A 296 -36.94 -10.98 -35.62
N ILE A 297 -36.53 -10.16 -34.65
CA ILE A 297 -37.29 -9.91 -33.43
C ILE A 297 -38.01 -8.56 -33.59
N ASP A 298 -39.32 -8.59 -33.83
CA ASP A 298 -40.17 -7.40 -33.79
C ASP A 298 -40.77 -7.25 -32.39
N SER A 299 -40.42 -6.20 -31.62
CA SER A 299 -41.01 -5.97 -30.28
C SER A 299 -42.50 -5.60 -30.40
N PRO A 300 -43.41 -6.22 -29.60
CA PRO A 300 -44.83 -5.91 -29.62
C PRO A 300 -45.28 -4.90 -28.55
N LEU A 301 -44.39 -4.33 -27.73
CA LEU A 301 -44.78 -3.48 -26.59
C LEU A 301 -44.65 -1.97 -26.86
N ALA A 302 -45.76 -1.36 -27.29
CA ALA A 302 -45.90 0.09 -27.23
C ALA A 302 -46.34 0.55 -25.82
N ALA A 303 -45.43 1.22 -25.11
CA ALA A 303 -45.71 2.19 -24.04
C ALA A 303 -46.63 1.76 -22.87
N ALA A 304 -46.12 0.91 -21.98
CA ALA A 304 -46.45 0.89 -20.55
C ALA A 304 -45.33 0.20 -19.77
N PHE A 305 -45.02 0.68 -18.56
CA PHE A 305 -43.91 0.24 -17.68
C PHE A 305 -42.50 0.78 -17.99
N PHE A 306 -42.38 2.11 -18.07
CA PHE A 306 -41.21 2.79 -17.51
C PHE A 306 -41.73 3.88 -16.56
N ASP A 307 -41.61 3.66 -15.24
CA ASP A 307 -41.67 4.76 -14.27
C ASP A 307 -40.30 5.45 -14.31
N ALA A 308 -40.28 6.73 -14.64
CA ALA A 308 -39.08 7.43 -15.13
C ALA A 308 -38.16 7.96 -14.01
N ASP A 309 -37.91 7.16 -12.97
CA ASP A 309 -37.10 7.55 -11.79
C ASP A 309 -35.94 6.57 -11.44
N ASP A 310 -35.84 5.39 -12.08
CA ASP A 310 -34.88 4.32 -11.70
C ASP A 310 -33.93 3.83 -12.84
N GLY A 311 -33.82 4.53 -13.99
CA GLY A 311 -32.97 4.12 -15.13
C GLY A 311 -31.83 5.11 -15.45
N ASP A 312 -30.57 4.66 -15.39
CA ASP A 312 -29.35 5.51 -15.36
C ASP A 312 -28.84 6.01 -16.74
N PHE A 313 -29.57 5.77 -17.84
CA PHE A 313 -29.11 6.06 -19.21
C PHE A 313 -29.88 7.18 -19.92
N ASP A 314 -29.14 8.15 -20.47
CA ASP A 314 -29.70 9.25 -21.30
C ASP A 314 -30.05 8.74 -22.72
N LEU A 315 -31.28 8.24 -22.86
CA LEU A 315 -31.83 7.78 -24.14
C LEU A 315 -31.91 8.91 -25.20
N ASP A 316 -31.97 10.18 -24.81
CA ASP A 316 -32.00 11.30 -25.77
C ASP A 316 -30.58 11.61 -26.29
N ALA A 317 -29.54 11.43 -25.48
CA ALA A 317 -28.15 11.43 -25.95
C ALA A 317 -27.90 10.28 -26.95
N LEU A 318 -28.36 9.06 -26.65
CA LEU A 318 -28.29 7.91 -27.56
C LEU A 318 -29.00 8.17 -28.90
N ARG A 319 -30.20 8.78 -28.88
CA ARG A 319 -30.93 9.19 -30.11
C ARG A 319 -30.19 10.25 -30.92
N ALA A 320 -29.42 11.13 -30.27
CA ALA A 320 -28.63 12.16 -30.94
C ALA A 320 -27.39 11.61 -31.67
N LEU A 321 -26.93 10.41 -31.34
CA LEU A 321 -25.81 9.75 -32.01
C LEU A 321 -26.11 9.42 -33.49
N PRO A 322 -25.09 9.48 -34.38
CA PRO A 322 -25.26 9.14 -35.78
C PRO A 322 -25.57 7.64 -35.97
N LEU A 323 -26.62 7.33 -36.74
CA LEU A 323 -26.92 5.97 -37.17
C LEU A 323 -26.00 5.59 -38.33
N ALA A 324 -25.04 4.69 -38.10
CA ALA A 324 -24.05 4.27 -39.09
C ALA A 324 -24.64 3.19 -40.02
N PRO A 325 -24.97 3.51 -41.30
CA PRO A 325 -25.89 2.70 -42.11
C PRO A 325 -25.33 1.33 -42.53
N ASN A 326 -24.01 1.16 -42.51
CA ASN A 326 -23.32 -0.07 -42.89
C ASN A 326 -22.70 -0.79 -41.67
N LEU A 327 -22.85 -0.25 -40.46
CA LEU A 327 -22.27 -0.83 -39.25
C LEU A 327 -23.21 -1.90 -38.72
N VAL A 328 -22.71 -3.13 -38.66
CA VAL A 328 -23.40 -4.28 -38.09
C VAL A 328 -22.53 -4.84 -36.97
N TRP A 329 -23.11 -4.98 -35.77
CA TRP A 329 -22.44 -5.61 -34.63
C TRP A 329 -22.91 -7.05 -34.47
N ILE A 330 -22.04 -7.89 -33.91
CA ILE A 330 -22.39 -9.17 -33.31
C ILE A 330 -22.23 -9.00 -31.81
N VAL A 331 -23.26 -9.28 -31.03
CA VAL A 331 -23.26 -9.21 -29.56
C VAL A 331 -23.51 -10.60 -29.00
N THR A 332 -22.63 -11.06 -28.12
CA THR A 332 -22.72 -12.40 -27.51
C THR A 332 -22.08 -12.40 -26.14
N SER A 333 -22.65 -13.15 -25.21
CA SER A 333 -22.08 -13.42 -23.90
C SER A 333 -21.93 -14.93 -23.65
N ARG A 334 -20.88 -15.33 -22.93
CA ARG A 334 -20.58 -16.73 -22.60
C ARG A 334 -19.94 -16.84 -21.22
N GLU A 335 -20.48 -17.73 -20.39
CA GLU A 335 -19.88 -18.14 -19.11
C GLU A 335 -18.50 -18.79 -19.32
N LEU A 336 -17.56 -18.47 -18.43
CA LEU A 336 -16.24 -19.07 -18.27
C LEU A 336 -16.15 -19.77 -16.90
N PRO A 337 -16.86 -20.90 -16.70
CA PRO A 337 -16.93 -21.57 -15.40
C PRO A 337 -15.54 -22.03 -14.94
N GLY A 338 -15.19 -21.69 -13.70
CA GLY A 338 -13.91 -22.04 -13.07
C GLY A 338 -12.79 -21.01 -13.23
N LEU A 339 -13.04 -19.86 -13.85
CA LEU A 339 -12.09 -18.75 -13.92
C LEU A 339 -12.02 -17.94 -12.60
N LEU A 340 -13.13 -17.82 -11.87
CA LEU A 340 -13.19 -17.20 -10.54
C LEU A 340 -13.49 -18.25 -9.44
N PRO A 341 -13.17 -17.96 -8.17
CA PRO A 341 -13.63 -18.72 -7.00
C PRO A 341 -15.16 -18.92 -6.97
N PRO A 342 -15.68 -20.03 -6.41
CA PRO A 342 -17.12 -20.34 -6.42
C PRO A 342 -18.01 -19.33 -5.67
N ASP A 343 -17.41 -18.48 -4.84
CA ASP A 343 -18.02 -17.42 -4.05
C ASP A 343 -18.03 -16.04 -4.74
N GLU A 344 -17.34 -15.90 -5.88
CA GLU A 344 -17.31 -14.68 -6.71
C GLU A 344 -18.25 -14.74 -7.94
N GLY A 345 -19.01 -15.83 -8.09
CA GLY A 345 -19.95 -16.04 -9.19
C GLY A 345 -19.34 -16.73 -10.42
N ILE A 346 -20.13 -16.85 -11.49
CA ILE A 346 -19.68 -17.42 -12.78
C ILE A 346 -19.32 -16.25 -13.71
N PRO A 347 -18.03 -15.98 -13.98
CA PRO A 347 -17.64 -14.90 -14.87
C PRO A 347 -18.12 -15.18 -16.29
N SER A 348 -18.72 -14.18 -16.93
CA SER A 348 -19.14 -14.24 -18.33
C SER A 348 -18.41 -13.18 -19.16
N VAL A 349 -17.92 -13.57 -20.34
CA VAL A 349 -17.30 -12.65 -21.30
C VAL A 349 -18.35 -12.21 -22.31
N THR A 350 -18.61 -10.90 -22.32
CA THR A 350 -19.42 -10.22 -23.32
C THR A 350 -18.52 -9.68 -24.42
N LEU A 351 -18.78 -10.05 -25.68
CA LEU A 351 -18.09 -9.51 -26.85
C LEU A 351 -19.04 -8.75 -27.75
N ILE A 352 -18.61 -7.57 -28.19
CA ILE A 352 -19.16 -6.86 -29.34
C ILE A 352 -18.14 -6.96 -30.47
N LEU A 353 -18.53 -7.52 -31.62
CA LEU A 353 -17.66 -7.63 -32.80
C LEU A 353 -18.26 -6.90 -34.00
N ASN A 354 -17.40 -6.40 -34.90
CA ASN A 354 -17.83 -5.91 -36.20
C ASN A 354 -18.15 -7.11 -37.12
N ALA A 355 -19.41 -7.25 -37.55
CA ALA A 355 -19.85 -8.40 -38.33
C ALA A 355 -19.21 -8.51 -39.73
N VAL A 356 -18.62 -7.42 -40.24
CA VAL A 356 -17.99 -7.37 -41.57
C VAL A 356 -16.49 -7.63 -41.51
N THR A 357 -15.80 -7.15 -40.47
CA THR A 357 -14.34 -7.30 -40.33
C THR A 357 -13.90 -8.39 -39.36
N GLY A 358 -14.81 -8.91 -38.53
CA GLY A 358 -14.48 -9.82 -37.43
C GLY A 358 -13.71 -9.17 -36.27
N GLN A 359 -13.47 -7.85 -36.32
CA GLN A 359 -12.74 -7.12 -35.28
C GLN A 359 -13.56 -7.05 -33.99
N ILE A 360 -12.92 -7.36 -32.86
CA ILE A 360 -13.48 -7.11 -31.52
C ILE A 360 -13.52 -5.60 -31.27
N LEU A 361 -14.72 -5.09 -31.01
CA LEU A 361 -15.02 -3.69 -30.77
C LEU A 361 -14.99 -3.36 -29.27
N THR A 362 -15.53 -4.26 -28.46
CA THR A 362 -15.64 -4.18 -26.99
C THR A 362 -15.55 -5.60 -26.41
N THR A 363 -14.88 -5.74 -25.27
CA THR A 363 -14.82 -6.97 -24.45
C THR A 363 -15.05 -6.58 -23.00
N GLU A 364 -16.02 -7.20 -22.34
CA GLU A 364 -16.31 -6.98 -20.92
C GLU A 364 -16.39 -8.31 -20.18
N LEU A 365 -15.91 -8.34 -18.93
CA LEU A 365 -15.98 -9.51 -18.04
C LEU A 365 -16.94 -9.19 -16.88
N ILE A 366 -18.05 -9.93 -16.80
CA ILE A 366 -19.12 -9.65 -15.84
C ILE A 366 -19.48 -10.94 -15.09
N PRO A 367 -19.28 -11.04 -13.76
CA PRO A 367 -19.77 -12.15 -12.94
C PRO A 367 -21.29 -12.25 -12.95
N ASP A 368 -21.82 -13.45 -13.13
CA ASP A 368 -23.26 -13.79 -13.16
C ASP A 368 -24.09 -12.91 -14.12
N ALA A 369 -23.49 -12.49 -15.25
CA ALA A 369 -24.04 -11.53 -16.20
C ALA A 369 -25.48 -11.83 -16.65
N THR A 370 -26.36 -10.86 -16.49
CA THR A 370 -27.73 -10.90 -17.00
C THR A 370 -27.83 -10.30 -18.41
N PRO A 371 -28.92 -10.56 -19.15
CA PRO A 371 -29.18 -9.89 -20.44
C PRO A 371 -29.24 -8.36 -20.35
N ASP A 372 -29.62 -7.82 -19.19
CA ASP A 372 -29.66 -6.37 -18.94
C ASP A 372 -28.24 -5.81 -18.78
N ASP A 373 -27.33 -6.49 -18.06
CA ASP A 373 -25.92 -6.10 -17.99
C ASP A 373 -25.26 -6.08 -19.38
N VAL A 374 -25.63 -7.01 -20.26
CA VAL A 374 -25.14 -7.05 -21.65
C VAL A 374 -25.73 -5.92 -22.50
N LEU A 375 -26.96 -5.48 -22.21
CA LEU A 375 -27.56 -4.31 -22.84
C LEU A 375 -26.82 -3.03 -22.43
N ASP A 376 -26.48 -2.87 -21.15
CA ASP A 376 -25.70 -1.73 -20.66
C ASP A 376 -24.36 -1.61 -21.40
N VAL A 377 -23.61 -2.72 -21.56
CA VAL A 377 -22.36 -2.76 -22.36
C VAL A 377 -22.58 -2.33 -23.82
N VAL A 378 -23.73 -2.67 -24.41
CA VAL A 378 -24.10 -2.26 -25.77
C VAL A 378 -24.45 -0.78 -25.85
N LEU A 379 -25.07 -0.20 -24.83
CA LEU A 379 -25.38 1.23 -24.74
C LEU A 379 -24.11 2.08 -24.50
N ASP A 380 -23.26 1.66 -23.58
CA ASP A 380 -21.96 2.29 -23.30
C ASP A 380 -21.07 2.29 -24.57
N ALA A 381 -21.00 1.17 -25.28
CA ALA A 381 -20.26 1.07 -26.55
C ALA A 381 -20.78 2.00 -27.65
N MET A 382 -22.06 2.41 -27.61
CA MET A 382 -22.59 3.45 -28.51
C MET A 382 -22.21 4.86 -28.04
N LEU A 383 -22.27 5.12 -26.73
CA LEU A 383 -22.05 6.44 -26.11
C LEU A 383 -20.58 6.86 -26.05
N ASP A 384 -19.69 5.97 -25.61
CA ASP A 384 -18.25 6.22 -25.47
C ASP A 384 -17.49 5.92 -26.77
N GLY A 385 -18.08 5.11 -27.64
CA GLY A 385 -17.47 4.60 -28.87
C GLY A 385 -16.76 3.26 -28.63
N THR A 386 -16.09 2.77 -29.68
CA THR A 386 -15.46 1.44 -29.67
C THR A 386 -14.01 1.50 -30.13
N SER A 387 -13.27 0.41 -29.98
CA SER A 387 -11.89 0.28 -30.47
C SER A 387 -11.70 0.62 -31.97
N ALA A 388 -12.78 0.61 -32.77
CA ALA A 388 -12.77 0.88 -34.20
C ALA A 388 -13.40 2.23 -34.62
N GLY A 389 -13.91 3.06 -33.69
CA GLY A 389 -14.49 4.35 -34.08
C GLY A 389 -15.21 5.14 -32.99
N ALA A 390 -15.50 6.39 -33.33
CA ALA A 390 -16.22 7.35 -32.49
C ALA A 390 -17.68 6.93 -32.19
N PRO A 391 -18.31 7.49 -31.14
CA PRO A 391 -19.70 7.23 -30.74
C PRO A 391 -20.71 7.22 -31.90
N ALA A 392 -21.43 6.10 -32.06
CA ALA A 392 -22.38 5.88 -33.14
C ALA A 392 -23.35 4.74 -32.81
N ARG A 393 -24.58 4.84 -33.33
CA ARG A 393 -25.55 3.73 -33.32
C ARG A 393 -25.25 2.78 -34.50
N PRO A 394 -25.11 1.46 -34.30
CA PRO A 394 -25.04 0.50 -35.39
C PRO A 394 -26.38 0.45 -36.13
N ARG A 395 -26.38 0.13 -37.42
CA ARG A 395 -27.65 -0.10 -38.15
C ARG A 395 -28.38 -1.34 -37.64
N ARG A 396 -27.61 -2.34 -37.22
CA ARG A 396 -28.08 -3.71 -36.94
C ARG A 396 -27.18 -4.40 -35.92
N ILE A 397 -27.78 -5.23 -35.07
CA ILE A 397 -27.13 -6.14 -34.15
C ILE A 397 -27.58 -7.57 -34.47
N LEU A 398 -26.62 -8.48 -34.55
CA LEU A 398 -26.83 -9.91 -34.62
C LEU A 398 -26.47 -10.51 -33.26
N THR A 399 -27.25 -11.45 -32.76
CA THR A 399 -26.86 -12.24 -31.58
C THR A 399 -27.19 -13.71 -31.77
N PRO A 400 -26.33 -14.65 -31.32
CA PRO A 400 -26.68 -16.07 -31.26
C PRO A 400 -27.50 -16.43 -30.01
N ASP A 401 -27.68 -15.49 -29.08
CA ASP A 401 -28.34 -15.73 -27.80
C ASP A 401 -29.84 -15.41 -27.85
N ALA A 402 -30.66 -16.44 -27.68
CA ALA A 402 -32.12 -16.36 -27.74
C ALA A 402 -32.76 -15.73 -26.48
N ALA A 403 -32.05 -15.64 -25.35
CA ALA A 403 -32.50 -14.93 -24.16
C ALA A 403 -32.15 -13.43 -24.23
N LEU A 404 -31.00 -13.10 -24.80
CA LEU A 404 -30.54 -11.73 -24.99
C LEU A 404 -31.29 -10.98 -26.11
N ALA A 405 -31.56 -11.65 -27.24
CA ALA A 405 -32.22 -11.04 -28.40
C ALA A 405 -33.50 -10.23 -28.11
N PRO A 406 -34.48 -10.72 -27.31
CA PRO A 406 -35.67 -9.93 -26.99
C PRO A 406 -35.39 -8.72 -26.09
N VAL A 407 -34.42 -8.79 -25.17
CA VAL A 407 -34.06 -7.69 -24.26
C VAL A 407 -33.41 -6.55 -25.04
N LEU A 408 -32.44 -6.87 -25.90
CA LEU A 408 -31.85 -5.89 -26.83
C LEU A 408 -32.91 -5.30 -27.77
N ALA A 409 -33.83 -6.10 -28.30
CA ALA A 409 -34.84 -5.63 -29.23
C ALA A 409 -35.84 -4.64 -28.61
N ASP A 410 -36.14 -4.77 -27.31
CA ASP A 410 -37.11 -3.92 -26.64
C ASP A 410 -36.64 -2.46 -26.53
N ILE A 411 -35.38 -2.23 -26.13
CA ILE A 411 -34.81 -0.88 -25.98
C ILE A 411 -34.24 -0.36 -27.31
N LEU A 412 -33.52 -1.18 -28.09
CA LEU A 412 -32.74 -0.68 -29.22
C LEU A 412 -33.59 -0.40 -30.48
N THR A 413 -34.81 -0.94 -30.57
CA THR A 413 -35.74 -0.62 -31.66
C THR A 413 -36.12 0.87 -31.65
N ASP A 414 -36.30 1.45 -30.46
CA ASP A 414 -36.57 2.89 -30.25
C ASP A 414 -35.37 3.80 -30.58
N LEU A 415 -34.21 3.18 -30.86
CA LEU A 415 -32.98 3.82 -31.32
C LEU A 415 -32.70 3.54 -32.82
N ASP A 416 -33.70 3.08 -33.60
CA ASP A 416 -33.58 2.69 -35.02
C ASP A 416 -32.62 1.51 -35.31
N VAL A 417 -32.16 0.80 -34.28
CA VAL A 417 -31.24 -0.34 -34.40
C VAL A 417 -32.05 -1.62 -34.58
N GLN A 418 -31.80 -2.37 -35.65
CA GLN A 418 -32.45 -3.68 -35.85
C GLN A 418 -31.72 -4.78 -35.08
N VAL A 419 -32.43 -5.57 -34.27
CA VAL A 419 -31.88 -6.76 -33.60
C VAL A 419 -32.43 -8.03 -34.27
N ASP A 420 -31.54 -8.96 -34.63
CA ASP A 420 -31.93 -10.28 -35.14
C ASP A 420 -31.17 -11.40 -34.42
N LEU A 421 -31.89 -12.49 -34.14
CA LEU A 421 -31.33 -13.75 -33.66
C LEU A 421 -30.74 -14.52 -34.85
N HIS A 422 -29.46 -14.87 -34.77
CA HIS A 422 -28.73 -15.55 -35.84
C HIS A 422 -27.69 -16.52 -35.24
N ALA A 423 -27.78 -17.80 -35.60
CA ALA A 423 -26.83 -18.81 -35.13
C ALA A 423 -25.46 -18.64 -35.80
N MET A 424 -24.38 -18.66 -35.02
CA MET A 424 -23.01 -18.38 -35.50
C MET A 424 -22.03 -19.43 -34.93
N PRO A 425 -22.02 -20.68 -35.45
CA PRO A 425 -21.27 -21.79 -34.87
C PRO A 425 -19.74 -21.60 -34.88
N GLU A 426 -19.21 -20.74 -35.76
CA GLU A 426 -17.81 -20.34 -35.77
C GLU A 426 -17.41 -19.58 -34.50
N ILE A 427 -18.34 -18.77 -33.96
CA ILE A 427 -18.14 -18.01 -32.72
C ILE A 427 -18.13 -18.95 -31.52
N ASP A 428 -19.05 -19.93 -31.48
CA ASP A 428 -19.05 -20.95 -30.42
C ASP A 428 -17.74 -21.77 -30.41
N GLY A 429 -17.16 -22.05 -31.58
CA GLY A 429 -15.83 -22.66 -31.72
C GLY A 429 -14.71 -21.78 -31.14
N MET A 430 -14.70 -20.49 -31.48
CA MET A 430 -13.73 -19.51 -30.98
C MET A 430 -13.79 -19.37 -29.45
N PHE A 431 -14.99 -19.31 -28.85
CA PHE A 431 -15.15 -19.30 -27.39
C PHE A 431 -14.68 -20.60 -26.74
N GLY A 432 -14.90 -21.76 -27.38
CA GLY A 432 -14.38 -23.04 -26.91
C GLY A 432 -12.85 -23.09 -26.84
N GLU A 433 -12.16 -22.59 -27.87
CA GLU A 433 -10.70 -22.49 -27.88
C GLU A 433 -10.17 -21.48 -26.85
N MET A 434 -10.80 -20.31 -26.75
CA MET A 434 -10.45 -19.27 -25.77
C MET A 434 -10.63 -19.77 -24.33
N SER A 435 -11.76 -20.40 -24.02
CA SER A 435 -12.05 -20.98 -22.70
C SER A 435 -11.05 -22.08 -22.33
N ALA A 436 -10.67 -22.94 -23.29
CA ALA A 436 -9.66 -23.97 -23.08
C ALA A 436 -8.26 -23.39 -22.80
N GLN A 437 -7.86 -22.32 -23.51
CA GLN A 437 -6.59 -21.64 -23.28
C GLN A 437 -6.54 -20.95 -21.91
N ILE A 438 -7.59 -20.21 -21.55
CA ILE A 438 -7.74 -19.55 -20.24
C ILE A 438 -7.70 -20.60 -19.12
N SER A 439 -8.48 -21.68 -19.25
CA SER A 439 -8.50 -22.77 -18.26
C SER A 439 -7.13 -23.44 -18.10
N THR A 440 -6.40 -23.66 -19.19
CA THR A 440 -5.05 -24.24 -19.13
C THR A 440 -4.07 -23.28 -18.44
N GLY A 441 -4.09 -22.00 -18.80
CA GLY A 441 -3.24 -20.98 -18.16
C GLY A 441 -3.51 -20.84 -16.66
N LEU A 442 -4.78 -20.87 -16.25
CA LEU A 442 -5.16 -20.83 -14.83
C LEU A 442 -4.73 -22.11 -14.08
N MET A 443 -4.84 -23.29 -14.70
CA MET A 443 -4.34 -24.54 -14.11
C MET A 443 -2.81 -24.53 -13.95
N ASP A 444 -2.08 -24.04 -14.95
CA ASP A 444 -0.62 -23.90 -14.89
C ASP A 444 -0.21 -22.88 -13.81
N GLN A 445 -0.92 -21.75 -13.70
CA GLN A 445 -0.72 -20.78 -12.63
C GLN A 445 -1.02 -21.40 -11.25
N GLN A 446 -2.13 -22.10 -11.09
CA GLN A 446 -2.48 -22.78 -9.83
C GLN A 446 -1.43 -23.84 -9.44
N ALA A 447 -0.89 -24.60 -10.41
CA ALA A 447 0.19 -25.56 -10.19
C ALA A 447 1.54 -24.90 -9.86
N ALA A 448 1.79 -23.71 -10.42
CA ALA A 448 2.98 -22.91 -10.14
C ALA A 448 2.96 -22.33 -8.72
N TYR A 449 1.78 -21.89 -8.24
CA TYR A 449 1.58 -21.35 -6.89
C TYR A 449 1.21 -22.41 -5.82
N ALA A 450 1.05 -23.69 -6.21
CA ALA A 450 0.73 -24.78 -5.27
C ALA A 450 1.78 -24.88 -4.13
N PRO A 451 1.37 -25.11 -2.87
CA PRO A 451 2.29 -25.10 -1.73
C PRO A 451 3.36 -26.19 -1.85
N ARG A 452 4.57 -25.90 -1.35
CA ARG A 452 5.73 -26.81 -1.44
C ARG A 452 6.03 -27.40 -0.06
N ALA A 453 6.24 -28.71 -0.01
CA ALA A 453 6.62 -29.39 1.22
C ALA A 453 7.98 -28.90 1.75
N PHE A 454 8.05 -28.64 3.06
CA PHE A 454 9.24 -28.22 3.80
C PHE A 454 9.52 -29.09 5.03
N LEU A 455 8.59 -29.98 5.42
CA LEU A 455 8.78 -30.92 6.54
C LEU A 455 9.24 -32.31 6.07
N THR A 456 9.44 -32.56 4.77
CA THR A 456 9.72 -33.90 4.21
C THR A 456 10.93 -34.58 4.86
N ASP A 457 12.06 -33.89 4.97
CA ASP A 457 13.31 -34.44 5.50
C ASP A 457 13.44 -34.36 7.04
N ALA A 458 12.48 -33.75 7.72
CA ALA A 458 12.51 -33.59 9.17
C ALA A 458 12.08 -34.89 9.89
N ASP A 459 12.64 -35.16 11.08
CA ASP A 459 12.11 -36.21 11.96
C ASP A 459 10.90 -35.68 12.78
N ASP A 460 10.10 -36.59 13.33
CA ASP A 460 8.89 -36.20 14.06
C ASP A 460 9.19 -35.38 15.33
N ALA A 461 10.40 -35.47 15.88
CA ALA A 461 10.83 -34.66 17.02
C ALA A 461 11.06 -33.20 16.59
N THR A 462 11.71 -33.00 15.44
CA THR A 462 11.95 -31.69 14.82
C THR A 462 10.64 -31.03 14.39
N VAL A 463 9.72 -31.78 13.76
CA VAL A 463 8.38 -31.26 13.41
C VAL A 463 7.62 -30.80 14.66
N ARG A 464 7.67 -31.58 15.76
CA ARG A 464 7.08 -31.19 17.05
C ARG A 464 7.73 -29.93 17.64
N ALA A 465 9.05 -29.82 17.60
CA ALA A 465 9.79 -28.67 18.12
C ALA A 465 9.43 -27.39 17.34
N PHE A 466 9.41 -27.46 16.00
CA PHE A 466 8.98 -26.36 15.13
C PHE A 466 7.54 -25.92 15.44
N GLN A 467 6.59 -26.86 15.50
CA GLN A 467 5.19 -26.57 15.79
C GLN A 467 5.01 -25.89 17.16
N GLN A 468 5.74 -26.34 18.19
CA GLN A 468 5.73 -25.74 19.52
C GLN A 468 6.36 -24.34 19.53
N ALA A 469 7.50 -24.16 18.85
CA ALA A 469 8.16 -22.87 18.72
C ALA A 469 7.28 -21.84 18.00
N GLY A 470 6.64 -22.23 16.89
CA GLY A 470 5.68 -21.38 16.16
C GLY A 470 4.46 -21.01 17.00
N THR A 471 3.88 -21.98 17.73
CA THR A 471 2.75 -21.71 18.66
C THR A 471 3.15 -20.70 19.75
N ARG A 472 4.36 -20.86 20.31
CA ARG A 472 4.91 -19.96 21.34
C ARG A 472 5.20 -18.56 20.78
N PHE A 473 5.81 -18.48 19.59
CA PHE A 473 6.07 -17.22 18.88
C PHE A 473 4.79 -16.42 18.65
N MET A 474 3.75 -17.06 18.12
CA MET A 474 2.46 -16.40 17.91
C MET A 474 1.81 -15.91 19.22
N ALA A 475 1.91 -16.71 20.29
CA ALA A 475 1.39 -16.33 21.60
C ALA A 475 2.21 -15.20 22.29
N ALA A 476 3.51 -15.11 21.98
CA ALA A 476 4.40 -14.08 22.53
C ALA A 476 4.26 -12.71 21.82
N ALA A 477 3.60 -12.67 20.65
CA ALA A 477 3.34 -11.47 19.86
C ALA A 477 4.56 -10.54 19.68
N PRO A 478 5.70 -11.05 19.17
CA PRO A 478 6.97 -10.33 19.17
C PRO A 478 6.94 -9.00 18.42
N TRP A 479 6.11 -8.84 17.39
CA TRP A 479 5.84 -7.58 16.68
C TRP A 479 5.39 -6.43 17.58
N GLN A 480 4.88 -6.70 18.79
CA GLN A 480 4.57 -5.65 19.79
C GLN A 480 5.81 -5.12 20.53
N THR A 481 6.98 -5.74 20.33
CA THR A 481 8.20 -5.46 21.10
C THR A 481 9.45 -5.36 20.25
N PHE A 482 9.56 -6.09 19.14
CA PHE A 482 10.66 -5.95 18.19
C PHE A 482 10.35 -4.79 17.22
N PRO A 483 11.27 -3.83 17.05
CA PRO A 483 11.16 -2.81 16.00
C PRO A 483 11.01 -3.43 14.59
N PRO A 484 10.12 -2.88 13.74
CA PRO A 484 9.86 -3.38 12.38
C PRO A 484 10.95 -3.00 11.37
N ASP A 485 11.90 -2.13 11.75
CA ASP A 485 13.00 -1.59 10.93
C ASP A 485 14.32 -2.35 11.11
N ARG A 486 14.36 -3.43 11.89
CA ARG A 486 15.60 -4.06 12.36
C ARG A 486 15.56 -5.58 12.28
N LEU A 487 16.65 -6.15 11.76
CA LEU A 487 16.76 -7.58 11.54
C LEU A 487 17.39 -8.30 12.73
N LEU A 488 16.95 -9.53 12.94
CA LEU A 488 17.73 -10.56 13.60
C LEU A 488 18.73 -11.15 12.58
N ARG A 489 19.88 -11.61 13.06
CA ARG A 489 20.76 -12.54 12.33
C ARG A 489 20.84 -13.84 13.12
N ALA A 490 20.66 -14.96 12.42
CA ALA A 490 20.95 -16.29 12.94
C ALA A 490 22.14 -16.87 12.15
N SER A 491 23.08 -17.51 12.83
CA SER A 491 24.25 -18.14 12.21
C SER A 491 24.62 -19.44 12.91
N TRP A 492 24.97 -20.46 12.13
CA TRP A 492 25.26 -21.83 12.59
C TRP A 492 26.35 -22.45 11.72
N THR A 493 26.82 -23.64 12.10
CA THR A 493 27.68 -24.47 11.25
C THR A 493 26.81 -25.52 10.55
N ALA A 494 26.83 -25.54 9.22
CA ALA A 494 26.10 -26.52 8.43
C ALA A 494 26.71 -27.94 8.58
N PRO A 495 25.97 -29.02 8.22
CA PRO A 495 26.44 -30.40 8.40
C PRO A 495 27.75 -30.75 7.67
N ASP A 496 28.11 -30.00 6.63
CA ASP A 496 29.37 -30.13 5.88
C ASP A 496 30.55 -29.35 6.52
N GLY A 497 30.31 -28.65 7.63
CA GLY A 497 31.29 -27.81 8.32
C GLY A 497 31.36 -26.36 7.83
N THR A 498 30.56 -25.96 6.83
CA THR A 498 30.56 -24.58 6.33
C THR A 498 29.82 -23.63 7.29
N PRO A 499 30.25 -22.37 7.42
CA PRO A 499 29.49 -21.36 8.17
C PRO A 499 28.27 -20.94 7.36
N ALA A 500 27.09 -20.98 7.97
CA ALA A 500 25.83 -20.59 7.37
C ALA A 500 25.15 -19.51 8.21
N GLN A 501 24.37 -18.65 7.55
CA GLN A 501 23.61 -17.57 8.20
C GLN A 501 22.32 -17.28 7.46
N LEU A 502 21.43 -16.55 8.15
CA LEU A 502 20.26 -15.88 7.57
C LEU A 502 19.94 -14.63 8.40
N TYR A 503 19.13 -13.75 7.82
CA TYR A 503 18.52 -12.64 8.52
C TYR A 503 17.01 -12.80 8.56
N ALA A 504 16.38 -12.31 9.63
CA ALA A 504 14.94 -12.36 9.79
C ALA A 504 14.39 -11.01 10.26
N LEU A 505 13.28 -10.58 9.66
CA LEU A 505 12.51 -9.40 10.05
C LEU A 505 11.19 -9.84 10.68
N VAL A 506 10.80 -9.27 11.81
CA VAL A 506 9.53 -9.61 12.49
C VAL A 506 8.38 -8.89 11.81
N MET A 507 7.42 -9.65 11.28
CA MET A 507 6.23 -9.13 10.58
C MET A 507 5.02 -9.07 11.52
N GLY A 508 4.15 -8.06 11.35
CA GLY A 508 2.90 -7.96 12.11
C GLY A 508 2.42 -6.56 12.51
N GLU A 509 3.08 -5.47 12.08
CA GLU A 509 2.48 -4.13 12.22
C GLU A 509 1.43 -3.90 11.11
N LEU A 510 0.48 -2.99 11.34
CA LEU A 510 -0.60 -2.60 10.40
C LEU A 510 -1.52 -3.74 9.91
N GLY A 511 -1.43 -4.94 10.50
CA GLY A 511 -2.48 -5.96 10.47
C GLY A 511 -2.50 -6.89 9.26
N GLN A 512 -1.53 -6.79 8.33
CA GLN A 512 -1.57 -7.60 7.11
C GLN A 512 -1.08 -9.05 7.31
N GLU A 513 0.14 -9.29 7.81
CA GLU A 513 0.61 -10.66 8.12
C GLU A 513 1.54 -10.75 9.33
N TYR A 514 1.32 -11.75 10.18
CA TYR A 514 2.10 -12.01 11.40
C TYR A 514 3.09 -13.13 11.17
N GLY A 515 4.39 -12.89 11.41
CA GLY A 515 5.39 -13.85 11.00
C GLY A 515 6.84 -13.38 11.05
N LEU A 516 7.66 -14.00 10.17
CA LEU A 516 9.03 -13.59 9.87
C LEU A 516 9.23 -13.55 8.35
N ALA A 517 9.80 -12.47 7.82
CA ALA A 517 10.43 -12.48 6.50
C ALA A 517 11.89 -12.93 6.66
N LEU A 518 12.37 -13.82 5.80
CA LEU A 518 13.70 -14.43 5.87
C LEU A 518 14.53 -14.05 4.64
N TYR A 519 15.76 -13.61 4.88
CA TYR A 519 16.73 -13.22 3.85
C TYR A 519 18.00 -14.07 3.98
N PRO A 520 18.55 -14.62 2.89
CA PRO A 520 19.75 -15.46 2.96
C PRO A 520 20.99 -14.68 3.40
N ASP A 521 21.10 -13.41 3.02
CA ASP A 521 22.19 -12.52 3.37
C ASP A 521 21.70 -11.05 3.50
N TRP A 522 22.60 -10.16 3.91
CA TRP A 522 22.29 -8.74 4.05
C TRP A 522 21.99 -8.04 2.69
N PRO A 523 22.72 -8.28 1.58
CA PRO A 523 22.35 -7.77 0.26
C PRO A 523 20.91 -8.09 -0.16
N ALA A 524 20.42 -9.32 0.06
CA ALA A 524 19.04 -9.69 -0.29
C ALA A 524 17.98 -8.87 0.47
N TYR A 525 18.23 -8.53 1.74
CA TYR A 525 17.36 -7.61 2.49
C TYR A 525 17.38 -6.19 1.91
N VAL A 526 18.56 -5.68 1.54
CA VAL A 526 18.71 -4.35 0.94
C VAL A 526 17.99 -4.27 -0.40
N GLN A 527 18.18 -5.28 -1.24
CA GLN A 527 17.52 -5.41 -2.54
C GLN A 527 16.00 -5.49 -2.40
N HIS A 528 15.49 -6.35 -1.50
CA HIS A 528 14.05 -6.43 -1.24
C HIS A 528 13.46 -5.06 -0.85
N THR A 529 14.09 -4.39 0.13
CA THR A 529 13.62 -3.10 0.64
C THR A 529 13.66 -2.00 -0.43
N ASN A 530 14.73 -1.96 -1.22
CA ASN A 530 14.90 -0.95 -2.26
C ASN A 530 13.99 -1.14 -3.49
N ASN A 531 13.40 -2.32 -3.67
CA ASN A 531 12.52 -2.68 -4.79
C ASN A 531 11.07 -2.99 -4.37
N SER A 532 10.72 -2.85 -3.08
CA SER A 532 9.40 -3.20 -2.54
C SER A 532 8.22 -2.40 -3.13
N PHE A 533 8.51 -1.34 -3.89
CA PHE A 533 7.53 -0.62 -4.70
C PHE A 533 6.98 -1.43 -5.90
N ASN A 534 7.62 -2.55 -6.25
CA ASN A 534 7.16 -3.50 -7.26
C ASN A 534 7.46 -4.95 -6.81
N THR A 535 6.41 -5.71 -6.52
CA THR A 535 6.51 -7.08 -5.97
C THR A 535 7.32 -8.02 -6.86
N ASP A 536 7.09 -7.98 -8.18
CA ASP A 536 7.80 -8.85 -9.13
C ASP A 536 9.28 -8.52 -9.21
N LEU A 537 9.63 -7.22 -9.20
CA LEU A 537 11.02 -6.77 -9.17
C LEU A 537 11.71 -7.18 -7.88
N ALA A 538 11.02 -7.06 -6.73
CA ALA A 538 11.52 -7.49 -5.43
C ALA A 538 11.73 -9.02 -5.35
N LEU A 539 10.82 -9.82 -5.91
CA LEU A 539 10.95 -11.27 -6.00
C LEU A 539 12.04 -11.71 -7.01
N LEU A 540 12.19 -10.99 -8.12
CA LEU A 540 13.20 -11.25 -9.14
C LEU A 540 14.61 -10.95 -8.61
N VAL A 541 14.83 -9.77 -8.02
CA VAL A 541 16.15 -9.36 -7.52
C VAL A 541 16.65 -10.22 -6.34
N THR A 542 15.74 -10.69 -5.48
CA THR A 542 16.07 -11.61 -4.38
C THR A 542 16.16 -13.08 -4.84
N GLY A 543 15.74 -13.37 -6.08
CA GLY A 543 15.53 -14.73 -6.59
C GLY A 543 14.43 -15.50 -5.86
N GLY A 544 13.60 -14.82 -5.06
CA GLY A 544 12.48 -15.32 -4.29
C GLY A 544 12.62 -15.18 -2.76
N LEU A 545 11.60 -14.62 -2.13
CA LEU A 545 11.50 -14.33 -0.70
C LEU A 545 10.96 -15.53 0.10
N GLU A 546 11.58 -15.84 1.24
CA GLU A 546 11.07 -16.82 2.21
C GLU A 546 10.31 -16.13 3.35
N SER A 547 9.18 -16.67 3.76
CA SER A 547 8.40 -16.18 4.89
C SER A 547 7.83 -17.30 5.77
N LEU A 548 7.64 -16.99 7.05
CA LEU A 548 6.98 -17.84 8.04
C LEU A 548 5.67 -17.18 8.47
N THR A 549 4.51 -17.70 8.04
CA THR A 549 3.20 -17.06 8.23
C THR A 549 2.11 -18.05 8.69
N MET A 550 0.92 -17.54 9.04
CA MET A 550 -0.21 -18.35 9.55
C MET A 550 -1.13 -18.85 8.43
N SER A 551 -0.75 -19.96 7.80
CA SER A 551 -1.50 -20.62 6.73
C SER A 551 -2.54 -21.63 7.23
N THR A 552 -3.62 -21.78 6.45
CA THR A 552 -4.69 -22.78 6.61
C THR A 552 -4.35 -24.11 5.94
N GLU A 553 -5.16 -25.15 6.18
CA GLU A 553 -5.01 -26.48 5.57
C GLU A 553 -4.91 -26.48 4.03
N ALA A 554 -5.57 -25.56 3.33
CA ALA A 554 -5.53 -25.45 1.87
C ALA A 554 -4.22 -24.84 1.32
N GLU A 555 -3.49 -24.13 2.17
CA GLU A 555 -2.23 -23.44 1.85
C GLU A 555 -0.98 -24.28 2.22
N PHE A 556 -1.16 -25.55 2.61
CA PHE A 556 -0.08 -26.50 2.92
C PHE A 556 0.02 -27.60 1.87
N ASP A 557 1.23 -28.15 1.69
CA ASP A 557 1.36 -29.46 1.04
C ASP A 557 0.57 -30.50 1.89
N PRO A 558 -0.25 -31.36 1.27
CA PRO A 558 -1.06 -32.34 2.00
C PRO A 558 -0.26 -33.29 2.90
N GLN A 559 1.00 -33.59 2.54
CA GLN A 559 1.89 -34.42 3.35
C GLN A 559 2.33 -33.67 4.61
N ASP A 560 2.73 -32.40 4.48
CA ASP A 560 3.17 -31.58 5.60
C ASP A 560 2.04 -31.33 6.60
N TRP A 561 0.81 -31.07 6.13
CA TRP A 561 -0.34 -30.97 7.02
C TRP A 561 -0.61 -32.28 7.77
N ALA A 562 -0.53 -33.43 7.09
CA ALA A 562 -0.63 -34.74 7.72
C ALA A 562 0.49 -34.99 8.75
N ARG A 563 1.72 -34.54 8.49
CA ARG A 563 2.83 -34.61 9.45
C ARG A 563 2.61 -33.72 10.66
N LEU A 564 2.10 -32.50 10.49
CA LEU A 564 1.70 -31.63 11.61
C LEU A 564 0.60 -32.27 12.46
N ARG A 565 -0.42 -32.89 11.84
CA ARG A 565 -1.45 -33.66 12.55
C ARG A 565 -0.85 -34.81 13.37
N ALA A 566 0.05 -35.59 12.78
CA ALA A 566 0.76 -36.68 13.46
C ALA A 566 1.70 -36.20 14.58
N ALA A 567 2.31 -35.03 14.42
CA ALA A 567 3.14 -34.37 15.43
C ALA A 567 2.34 -33.87 16.65
N GLY A 568 1.03 -33.63 16.49
CA GLY A 568 0.14 -33.22 17.58
C GLY A 568 -0.63 -31.92 17.33
N LEU A 569 -0.76 -31.47 16.07
CA LEU A 569 -1.64 -30.34 15.70
C LEU A 569 -3.11 -30.69 16.00
N GLY A 570 -3.59 -30.20 17.14
CA GLY A 570 -4.89 -30.56 17.71
C GLY A 570 -6.05 -30.45 16.71
N ALA A 571 -6.96 -31.43 16.73
CA ALA A 571 -7.97 -31.63 15.67
C ALA A 571 -8.91 -30.44 15.38
N ARG A 572 -8.98 -29.43 16.26
CA ARG A 572 -9.76 -28.19 16.05
C ARG A 572 -8.94 -27.00 15.52
N THR A 573 -7.63 -27.12 15.51
CA THR A 573 -6.72 -26.11 14.98
C THR A 573 -6.86 -26.06 13.45
N LYS A 574 -7.09 -24.85 12.92
CA LYS A 574 -7.33 -24.55 11.50
C LYS A 574 -6.18 -23.83 10.79
N LYS A 575 -5.21 -23.30 11.52
CA LYS A 575 -4.01 -22.62 11.00
C LYS A 575 -2.75 -23.14 11.69
N ALA A 576 -1.64 -23.19 10.98
CA ALA A 576 -0.32 -23.53 11.48
C ALA A 576 0.75 -22.62 10.85
N LEU A 577 1.98 -22.66 11.37
CA LEU A 577 3.08 -21.90 10.79
C LEU A 577 3.61 -22.64 9.55
N SER A 578 3.42 -22.05 8.37
CA SER A 578 4.02 -22.49 7.11
C SER A 578 5.41 -21.86 6.96
N LEU A 579 6.29 -22.50 6.20
CA LEU A 579 7.53 -21.90 5.67
C LEU A 579 7.41 -21.92 4.15
N THR A 580 7.10 -20.76 3.57
CA THR A 580 6.78 -20.64 2.14
C THR A 580 7.83 -19.77 1.45
N ARG A 581 8.20 -20.15 0.22
CA ARG A 581 9.10 -19.36 -0.62
C ARG A 581 8.38 -18.91 -1.89
N PHE A 582 8.13 -17.61 -2.01
CA PHE A 582 7.53 -17.02 -3.20
C PHE A 582 8.60 -16.59 -4.20
N THR A 583 8.28 -16.65 -5.48
CA THR A 583 9.10 -16.21 -6.62
C THR A 583 8.16 -15.57 -7.65
N VAL A 584 8.71 -14.81 -8.60
CA VAL A 584 7.93 -14.16 -9.68
C VAL A 584 7.12 -15.17 -10.54
N ILE A 585 7.48 -16.46 -10.52
CA ILE A 585 6.77 -17.53 -11.24
C ILE A 585 5.99 -18.48 -10.31
N GLY A 586 5.71 -18.10 -9.07
CA GLY A 586 5.01 -18.94 -8.09
C GLY A 586 5.89 -19.45 -6.95
N THR A 587 5.53 -20.58 -6.36
CA THR A 587 6.15 -21.10 -5.12
C THR A 587 7.34 -22.02 -5.40
N ALA A 588 8.41 -21.84 -4.63
CA ALA A 588 9.62 -22.66 -4.68
C ALA A 588 9.81 -23.47 -3.37
N PRO A 589 10.64 -24.54 -3.38
CA PRO A 589 11.04 -25.21 -2.14
C PRO A 589 11.74 -24.25 -1.17
N ALA A 590 11.50 -24.44 0.12
CA ALA A 590 12.21 -23.71 1.17
C ALA A 590 13.71 -24.03 1.14
N ARG A 591 14.53 -23.01 1.37
CA ARG A 591 15.99 -23.08 1.49
C ARG A 591 16.45 -23.06 2.95
N THR A 592 15.69 -22.39 3.81
CA THR A 592 16.08 -22.22 5.21
C THR A 592 15.88 -23.52 6.01
N PRO A 593 16.91 -24.04 6.74
CA PRO A 593 16.78 -25.29 7.47
C PRO A 593 15.93 -25.15 8.74
N LEU A 594 15.05 -26.14 8.97
CA LEU A 594 14.02 -26.11 10.01
C LEU A 594 14.55 -25.91 11.44
N HIS A 595 15.76 -26.38 11.75
CA HIS A 595 16.38 -26.17 13.07
C HIS A 595 16.75 -24.69 13.31
N ALA A 596 17.26 -23.98 12.29
CA ALA A 596 17.61 -22.56 12.39
C ALA A 596 16.36 -21.70 12.61
N VAL A 597 15.29 -22.00 11.86
CA VAL A 597 13.96 -21.41 12.08
C VAL A 597 13.45 -21.66 13.51
N THR A 598 13.50 -22.90 13.96
CA THR A 598 12.99 -23.30 15.29
C THR A 598 13.73 -22.61 16.43
N ALA A 599 15.06 -22.48 16.32
CA ALA A 599 15.87 -21.72 17.27
C ALA A 599 15.51 -20.22 17.25
N LEU A 600 15.34 -19.63 16.06
CA LEU A 600 15.00 -18.21 15.89
C LEU A 600 13.62 -17.89 16.49
N LEU A 601 12.60 -18.70 16.18
CA LEU A 601 11.26 -18.59 16.77
C LEU A 601 11.30 -18.64 18.30
N ASN A 602 12.05 -19.59 18.88
CA ASN A 602 12.19 -19.72 20.33
C ASN A 602 12.90 -18.52 20.97
N ALA A 603 14.01 -18.04 20.39
CA ALA A 603 14.76 -16.90 20.91
C ALA A 603 13.94 -15.61 20.89
N VAL A 604 13.20 -15.36 19.80
CA VAL A 604 12.32 -14.20 19.65
C VAL A 604 11.14 -14.28 20.62
N ALA A 605 10.48 -15.43 20.72
CA ALA A 605 9.37 -15.65 21.65
C ALA A 605 9.80 -15.46 23.12
N GLU A 606 10.90 -16.10 23.53
CA GLU A 606 11.44 -15.97 24.89
C GLU A 606 11.82 -14.52 25.21
N ARG A 607 12.35 -13.77 24.23
CA ARG A 607 12.72 -12.36 24.43
C ARG A 607 11.50 -11.46 24.61
N ALA A 608 10.41 -11.73 23.88
CA ALA A 608 9.16 -10.98 23.95
C ALA A 608 8.37 -11.28 25.25
N GLU A 609 8.31 -12.55 25.68
CA GLU A 609 7.65 -12.98 26.93
C GLU A 609 8.15 -12.24 28.18
N ARG A 610 9.43 -11.83 28.21
CA ARG A 610 10.10 -11.22 29.37
C ARG A 610 9.63 -9.80 29.75
N ARG A 611 8.53 -9.28 29.16
CA ARG A 611 7.93 -7.92 29.33
C ARG A 611 8.75 -6.79 28.67
N ARG A 612 8.25 -5.56 28.47
CA ARG A 612 6.89 -4.99 28.16
C ARG A 612 7.07 -3.75 27.25
N THR A 613 8.24 -3.65 26.64
CA THR A 613 8.89 -2.45 26.12
C THR A 613 9.72 -2.89 24.93
N THR A 614 9.99 -1.96 24.01
CA THR A 614 10.77 -2.24 22.80
C THR A 614 12.09 -2.95 23.10
N VAL A 615 12.35 -4.04 22.37
CA VAL A 615 13.61 -4.80 22.42
C VAL A 615 14.68 -3.97 21.74
N THR A 616 15.71 -3.60 22.49
CA THR A 616 16.87 -2.85 21.99
C THR A 616 18.02 -3.76 21.57
N SER A 617 18.12 -4.96 22.17
CA SER A 617 19.08 -5.99 21.80
C SER A 617 18.66 -7.39 22.24
N LEU A 618 19.21 -8.38 21.55
CA LEU A 618 19.22 -9.80 21.91
C LEU A 618 20.58 -10.39 21.49
N LYS A 619 21.16 -11.24 22.33
CA LYS A 619 22.23 -12.16 21.94
C LYS A 619 22.05 -13.46 22.71
N THR A 620 21.89 -14.57 22.01
CA THR A 620 21.65 -15.89 22.60
C THR A 620 22.12 -16.99 21.66
N GLU A 621 22.27 -18.20 22.20
CA GLU A 621 22.58 -19.42 21.46
C GLU A 621 21.54 -20.46 21.84
N LEU A 622 20.86 -21.03 20.85
CA LEU A 622 19.90 -22.12 21.03
C LEU A 622 20.18 -23.20 19.98
N ASP A 623 20.30 -24.46 20.40
CA ASP A 623 20.50 -25.62 19.53
C ASP A 623 21.64 -25.48 18.49
N GLY A 624 22.73 -24.82 18.89
CA GLY A 624 23.90 -24.55 18.02
C GLY A 624 23.76 -23.35 17.08
N VAL A 625 22.64 -22.62 17.16
CA VAL A 625 22.34 -21.43 16.35
C VAL A 625 22.59 -20.18 17.20
N GLN A 626 23.58 -19.38 16.79
CA GLN A 626 23.86 -18.06 17.38
C GLN A 626 22.88 -17.04 16.82
N ILE A 627 22.15 -16.33 17.69
CA ILE A 627 21.10 -15.37 17.32
C ILE A 627 21.44 -14.01 17.93
N GLN A 628 21.43 -12.97 17.09
CA GLN A 628 21.69 -11.59 17.51
C GLN A 628 20.67 -10.60 16.93
N PHE A 629 20.41 -9.53 17.68
CA PHE A 629 19.60 -8.39 17.27
C PHE A 629 20.09 -7.11 17.98
N PRO A 630 20.05 -5.93 17.31
CA PRO A 630 19.88 -5.79 15.87
C PRO A 630 21.12 -6.30 15.13
N ALA A 631 20.92 -6.86 13.95
CA ALA A 631 21.99 -7.15 13.01
C ALA A 631 22.22 -5.95 12.07
N GLY A 632 23.43 -5.83 11.53
CA GLY A 632 23.82 -4.81 10.57
C GLY A 632 24.67 -5.35 9.43
N PRO A 633 24.99 -4.51 8.42
CA PRO A 633 25.70 -4.92 7.21
C PRO A 633 27.10 -5.51 7.47
N ARG A 634 27.74 -5.14 8.59
CA ARG A 634 29.04 -5.68 8.97
C ARG A 634 29.00 -7.07 9.58
N ASP A 635 27.83 -7.56 10.01
CA ASP A 635 27.71 -8.91 10.58
C ASP A 635 27.75 -10.00 9.50
N ASP A 636 27.44 -9.62 8.26
CA ASP A 636 27.40 -10.51 7.10
C ASP A 636 28.78 -11.03 6.69
N LEU A 637 29.79 -10.18 6.85
CA LEU A 637 31.11 -10.38 6.29
C LEU A 637 31.87 -11.51 6.98
N SER A 638 32.18 -12.55 6.19
CA SER A 638 33.08 -13.63 6.60
C SER A 638 34.50 -13.11 6.89
N PRO A 639 35.36 -13.88 7.60
CA PRO A 639 36.73 -13.45 7.88
C PRO A 639 37.53 -13.11 6.61
N ALA A 640 37.49 -13.98 5.60
CA ALA A 640 38.15 -13.76 4.31
C ALA A 640 37.62 -12.52 3.59
N GLU A 641 36.36 -12.13 3.81
CA GLU A 641 35.80 -10.94 3.20
C GLU A 641 36.24 -9.63 3.85
N ARG A 642 36.78 -9.68 5.08
CA ARG A 642 37.35 -8.54 5.80
C ARG A 642 38.84 -8.33 5.49
N GLU A 643 39.48 -9.29 4.85
CA GLU A 643 40.90 -9.21 4.49
C GLU A 643 41.14 -8.30 3.27
N GLY A 644 42.29 -7.63 3.27
CA GLY A 644 42.71 -6.72 2.20
C GLY A 644 41.95 -5.39 2.20
N SER A 645 41.62 -4.92 1.01
CA SER A 645 40.85 -3.69 0.78
C SER A 645 39.92 -3.86 -0.42
N VAL A 646 38.96 -2.95 -0.58
CA VAL A 646 38.09 -2.89 -1.76
C VAL A 646 38.40 -1.62 -2.53
N ARG A 647 38.70 -1.76 -3.83
CA ARG A 647 38.83 -0.68 -4.80
C ARG A 647 37.56 -0.59 -5.63
N ILE A 648 36.89 0.55 -5.57
CA ILE A 648 35.72 0.91 -6.36
C ILE A 648 36.16 1.90 -7.44
N VAL A 649 35.68 1.69 -8.66
CA VAL A 649 35.88 2.60 -9.79
C VAL A 649 34.52 3.00 -10.31
N ALA A 650 34.25 4.31 -10.36
CA ALA A 650 33.07 4.88 -10.98
C ALA A 650 33.48 5.61 -12.27
N HIS A 651 33.08 5.06 -13.43
CA HIS A 651 33.29 5.68 -14.73
C HIS A 651 32.05 6.50 -15.09
N SER A 652 32.21 7.82 -15.16
CA SER A 652 31.13 8.72 -15.57
C SER A 652 31.09 8.88 -17.09
N SER A 653 29.89 9.09 -17.63
CA SER A 653 29.62 9.37 -19.03
C SER A 653 28.57 10.48 -19.14
N GLY A 654 28.79 11.43 -20.05
CA GLY A 654 27.88 12.56 -20.24
C GLY A 654 28.61 13.81 -20.75
N ALA A 655 27.91 14.67 -21.48
CA ALA A 655 28.51 15.84 -22.14
C ALA A 655 29.04 16.93 -21.17
N TYR A 656 28.71 16.85 -19.88
CA TYR A 656 29.01 17.85 -18.85
C TYR A 656 29.70 17.27 -17.61
N VAL A 657 30.21 16.04 -17.69
CA VAL A 657 30.90 15.33 -16.60
C VAL A 657 32.27 14.90 -17.09
N SER A 658 33.27 14.94 -16.20
CA SER A 658 34.63 14.47 -16.46
C SER A 658 34.63 12.98 -16.81
N SER A 659 35.39 12.60 -17.84
CA SER A 659 35.62 11.21 -18.23
C SER A 659 36.58 10.47 -17.27
N ARG A 660 37.29 11.22 -16.41
CA ARG A 660 38.23 10.66 -15.44
C ARG A 660 37.49 9.83 -14.40
N PRO A 661 37.81 8.54 -14.22
CA PRO A 661 37.08 7.73 -13.26
C PRO A 661 37.38 8.15 -11.83
N VAL A 662 36.35 8.15 -10.98
CA VAL A 662 36.49 8.36 -9.54
C VAL A 662 36.87 7.02 -8.91
N ILE A 663 38.03 6.98 -8.24
CA ILE A 663 38.58 5.78 -7.63
C ILE A 663 38.51 5.94 -6.10
N LEU A 664 37.86 4.99 -5.43
CA LEU A 664 37.79 4.90 -3.98
C LEU A 664 38.49 3.60 -3.57
N THR A 665 39.41 3.64 -2.60
CA THR A 665 39.93 2.41 -1.97
C THR A 665 39.77 2.50 -0.46
N GLY A 666 39.21 1.47 0.16
CA GLY A 666 38.96 1.48 1.61
C GLY A 666 38.82 0.09 2.23
N PRO A 667 38.70 0.01 3.57
CA PRO A 667 38.54 -1.26 4.27
C PRO A 667 37.20 -1.93 3.89
N PRO A 668 37.15 -3.27 3.78
CA PRO A 668 35.98 -3.95 3.20
C PRO A 668 34.67 -3.78 4.01
N ASP A 669 34.76 -3.48 5.30
CA ASP A 669 33.61 -3.28 6.21
C ASP A 669 33.17 -1.80 6.37
N MET A 670 33.79 -0.88 5.62
CA MET A 670 33.32 0.49 5.52
C MET A 670 31.93 0.53 4.87
N LEU A 671 31.04 1.37 5.42
CA LEU A 671 29.70 1.55 4.88
C LEU A 671 29.76 2.33 3.56
N LEU A 672 28.97 1.90 2.57
CA LEU A 672 28.96 2.48 1.24
C LEU A 672 28.52 3.96 1.28
N SER A 673 27.48 4.29 2.06
CA SER A 673 27.06 5.69 2.23
C SER A 673 28.18 6.58 2.80
N ARG A 674 28.98 6.06 3.75
CA ARG A 674 30.12 6.80 4.33
C ARG A 674 31.22 7.01 3.30
N ALA A 675 31.52 6.00 2.48
CA ALA A 675 32.52 6.11 1.42
C ALA A 675 32.08 7.10 0.33
N PHE A 676 30.83 7.00 -0.13
CA PHE A 676 30.28 7.87 -1.17
C PHE A 676 30.07 9.31 -0.68
N GLY A 677 29.60 9.51 0.56
CA GLY A 677 29.50 10.84 1.17
C GLY A 677 30.86 11.53 1.32
N ALA A 678 31.88 10.81 1.80
CA ALA A 678 33.25 11.33 1.85
C ALA A 678 33.82 11.63 0.46
N ALA A 679 33.56 10.78 -0.52
CA ALA A 679 33.96 10.99 -1.91
C ALA A 679 33.28 12.23 -2.52
N ARG A 680 31.96 12.41 -2.39
CA ARG A 680 31.25 13.60 -2.89
C ARG A 680 31.79 14.89 -2.28
N LYS A 681 32.05 14.92 -0.97
CA LYS A 681 32.66 16.08 -0.30
C LYS A 681 34.03 16.43 -0.89
N TRP A 682 34.86 15.44 -1.14
CA TRP A 682 36.19 15.62 -1.74
C TRP A 682 36.10 16.03 -3.23
N LEU A 683 35.17 15.44 -4.00
CA LEU A 683 34.92 15.82 -5.39
C LEU A 683 34.52 17.29 -5.49
N HIS A 684 33.64 17.80 -4.62
CA HIS A 684 33.25 19.21 -4.58
C HIS A 684 34.45 20.17 -4.39
N GLU A 685 35.47 19.76 -3.63
CA GLU A 685 36.73 20.51 -3.52
C GLU A 685 37.56 20.42 -4.81
N LYS A 686 37.55 19.27 -5.49
CA LYS A 686 38.25 19.05 -6.77
C LYS A 686 37.62 19.82 -7.93
N GLU A 687 36.30 19.83 -8.06
CA GLU A 687 35.57 20.54 -9.12
C GLU A 687 35.97 22.02 -9.19
N ARG A 688 36.02 22.68 -8.02
CA ARG A 688 36.46 24.08 -7.90
C ARG A 688 37.93 24.29 -8.30
N SER A 689 38.78 23.29 -8.10
CA SER A 689 40.23 23.38 -8.37
C SER A 689 40.62 23.03 -9.81
N LEU A 690 39.86 22.15 -10.46
CA LEU A 690 40.13 21.66 -11.82
C LEU A 690 39.22 22.33 -12.87
N ASN A 691 38.11 22.95 -12.46
CA ASN A 691 37.05 23.45 -13.33
C ASN A 691 36.46 22.33 -14.22
N GLU A 692 36.34 21.15 -13.61
CA GLU A 692 35.66 19.95 -14.13
C GLU A 692 34.46 19.64 -13.21
N ARG A 693 33.50 18.82 -13.67
CA ARG A 693 32.43 18.26 -12.84
C ARG A 693 32.59 16.76 -12.72
N PHE A 694 32.28 16.18 -11.57
CA PHE A 694 32.34 14.73 -11.37
C PHE A 694 30.98 14.20 -10.92
N HIS A 695 30.59 13.02 -11.41
CA HIS A 695 29.39 12.33 -10.96
C HIS A 695 29.77 11.15 -10.06
N LEU A 696 28.98 10.93 -9.01
CA LEU A 696 29.05 9.74 -8.18
C LEU A 696 27.62 9.33 -7.79
N PRO A 697 27.14 8.16 -8.27
CA PRO A 697 25.72 7.80 -8.19
C PRO A 697 25.09 7.94 -6.81
N TYR A 698 23.87 8.49 -6.76
CA TYR A 698 23.03 8.55 -5.56
C TYR A 698 22.18 7.27 -5.36
N ARG A 699 22.10 6.47 -6.41
CA ARG A 699 21.46 5.17 -6.46
C ARG A 699 22.35 4.25 -7.30
N LEU A 700 22.33 2.95 -7.03
CA LEU A 700 22.98 1.96 -7.88
C LEU A 700 21.97 0.91 -8.27
N GLU A 701 21.88 0.64 -9.56
CA GLU A 701 20.92 -0.27 -10.19
C GLU A 701 21.67 -1.36 -10.96
N SER A 702 21.00 -2.49 -11.21
CA SER A 702 21.57 -3.64 -11.90
C SER A 702 21.47 -3.48 -13.42
N PRO A 703 22.56 -3.69 -14.18
CA PRO A 703 22.47 -3.83 -15.65
C PRO A 703 21.65 -5.05 -16.06
N ASP A 704 21.70 -6.13 -15.27
CA ASP A 704 21.28 -7.47 -15.69
C ASP A 704 19.88 -7.87 -15.20
N ILE A 705 19.27 -7.07 -14.31
CA ILE A 705 17.95 -7.34 -13.72
C ILE A 705 17.04 -6.15 -14.01
N LEU A 706 16.10 -6.38 -14.94
CA LEU A 706 15.20 -5.42 -15.55
C LEU A 706 13.80 -6.04 -15.66
N ILE A 707 12.76 -5.26 -15.43
CA ILE A 707 11.41 -5.54 -15.94
C ILE A 707 11.14 -4.56 -17.08
N GLU A 708 11.03 -5.09 -18.30
CA GLU A 708 10.60 -4.32 -19.48
C GLU A 708 9.12 -3.97 -19.35
N ASN A 709 8.74 -2.72 -19.66
CA ASN A 709 7.35 -2.24 -19.59
C ASN A 709 6.65 -2.53 -18.24
N GLY A 710 7.27 -2.12 -17.12
CA GLY A 710 6.74 -2.24 -15.75
C GLY A 710 5.52 -1.35 -15.45
N ASN A 711 4.45 -1.52 -16.23
CA ASN A 711 3.23 -0.72 -16.23
C ASN A 711 3.53 0.78 -16.42
N ILE A 712 2.97 1.65 -15.57
CA ILE A 712 3.07 3.12 -15.68
C ILE A 712 4.49 3.69 -15.54
N PHE A 713 5.47 2.87 -15.16
CA PHE A 713 6.84 3.31 -14.88
C PHE A 713 7.83 3.08 -16.05
N GLY A 714 7.42 2.39 -17.11
CA GLY A 714 8.34 2.00 -18.19
C GLY A 714 9.34 0.93 -17.73
N ASP A 715 10.54 0.97 -18.27
CA ASP A 715 11.60 -0.01 -17.97
C ASP A 715 12.19 0.21 -16.57
N LEU A 716 12.15 -0.84 -15.73
CA LEU A 716 12.53 -0.78 -14.32
C LEU A 716 13.75 -1.66 -14.02
N HIS A 717 14.91 -1.04 -13.83
CA HIS A 717 16.12 -1.71 -13.34
C HIS A 717 16.04 -2.00 -11.83
N ALA A 718 16.57 -3.15 -11.39
CA ALA A 718 16.57 -3.52 -9.99
C ALA A 718 17.55 -2.65 -9.17
N ARG A 719 17.02 -1.97 -8.17
CA ARG A 719 17.76 -1.07 -7.28
C ARG A 719 18.58 -1.84 -6.25
N MET A 720 19.90 -1.80 -6.41
CA MET A 720 20.85 -2.52 -5.56
C MET A 720 21.26 -1.70 -4.33
N TRP A 721 21.30 -0.37 -4.45
CA TRP A 721 21.54 0.55 -3.34
C TRP A 721 20.91 1.91 -3.61
N ASP A 722 20.60 2.65 -2.55
CA ASP A 722 20.12 4.03 -2.61
C ASP A 722 20.69 4.81 -1.42
N SER A 723 20.86 6.12 -1.57
CA SER A 723 21.47 7.00 -0.55
C SER A 723 20.48 7.83 0.25
N HIS A 724 19.17 7.75 -0.03
CA HIS A 724 18.17 8.38 0.84
C HIS A 724 18.23 7.82 2.27
N VAL A 725 17.82 8.64 3.24
CA VAL A 725 17.94 8.26 4.65
C VAL A 725 16.80 7.31 5.05
N GLY A 726 17.15 6.28 5.82
CA GLY A 726 16.28 5.13 6.07
C GLY A 726 16.60 3.94 5.17
N ALA A 727 17.26 4.16 4.02
CA ALA A 727 17.71 3.08 3.15
C ALA A 727 18.67 2.12 3.88
N PRO A 728 18.50 0.80 3.74
CA PRO A 728 19.42 -0.16 4.32
C PRO A 728 20.79 -0.10 3.61
N ASN A 729 21.84 0.07 4.42
CA ASN A 729 23.19 0.37 3.92
C ASN A 729 23.95 -0.90 3.47
N LEU A 730 24.96 -0.74 2.63
CA LEU A 730 25.88 -1.82 2.23
C LEU A 730 27.28 -1.59 2.80
N THR A 731 28.13 -2.62 2.76
CA THR A 731 29.59 -2.46 2.92
C THR A 731 30.28 -2.42 1.56
N LEU A 732 31.53 -1.97 1.49
CA LEU A 732 32.31 -2.06 0.24
C LEU A 732 32.49 -3.51 -0.21
N ALA A 733 32.62 -4.46 0.73
CA ALA A 733 32.66 -5.89 0.45
C ALA A 733 31.38 -6.42 -0.22
N HIS A 734 30.19 -5.91 0.16
CA HIS A 734 28.95 -6.27 -0.52
C HIS A 734 28.93 -5.79 -1.97
N LEU A 735 29.49 -4.62 -2.26
CA LEU A 735 29.56 -4.09 -3.63
C LEU A 735 30.33 -5.03 -4.58
N VAL A 736 31.36 -5.72 -4.08
CA VAL A 736 32.09 -6.75 -4.83
C VAL A 736 31.22 -7.96 -5.18
N ARG A 737 30.25 -8.34 -4.31
CA ARG A 737 29.31 -9.44 -4.59
C ARG A 737 28.28 -9.07 -5.66
N LEU A 738 27.93 -7.78 -5.75
CA LEU A 738 26.89 -7.27 -6.65
C LEU A 738 27.38 -7.03 -8.09
N GLY A 739 28.69 -7.14 -8.35
CA GLY A 739 29.25 -7.09 -9.69
C GLY A 739 29.37 -5.66 -10.25
N THR A 740 28.97 -5.48 -11.51
CA THR A 740 28.90 -4.16 -12.14
C THR A 740 27.52 -3.56 -11.87
N LEU A 741 27.49 -2.31 -11.41
CA LEU A 741 26.27 -1.54 -11.17
C LEU A 741 26.28 -0.27 -12.01
N MET A 742 25.13 0.40 -12.13
CA MET A 742 25.01 1.65 -12.89
C MET A 742 24.03 2.65 -12.26
N ASP A 743 24.09 3.89 -12.72
CA ASP A 743 22.92 4.77 -12.87
C ASP A 743 22.93 5.37 -14.30
N GLU A 744 22.04 6.33 -14.58
CA GLU A 744 21.93 6.99 -15.89
C GLU A 744 23.24 7.58 -16.43
N LEU A 745 24.20 7.92 -15.56
CA LEU A 745 25.40 8.68 -15.90
C LEU A 745 26.71 7.96 -15.55
N ALA A 746 26.73 6.92 -14.73
CA ALA A 746 27.96 6.21 -14.41
C ALA A 746 27.81 4.69 -14.25
N THR A 747 28.85 3.95 -14.63
CA THR A 747 29.05 2.55 -14.26
C THR A 747 30.00 2.44 -13.08
N VAL A 748 29.70 1.54 -12.14
CA VAL A 748 30.44 1.34 -10.90
C VAL A 748 30.86 -0.12 -10.77
N GLN A 749 32.15 -0.35 -10.56
CA GLN A 749 32.73 -1.68 -10.38
C GLN A 749 33.55 -1.74 -9.09
N ALA A 750 33.37 -2.82 -8.32
CA ALA A 750 34.10 -3.05 -7.07
C ALA A 750 34.97 -4.30 -7.15
N THR A 751 36.23 -4.19 -6.74
CA THR A 751 37.22 -5.28 -6.78
C THR A 751 37.93 -5.41 -5.44
N ARG A 752 38.23 -6.65 -5.02
CA ARG A 752 39.14 -6.90 -3.90
C ARG A 752 40.58 -6.64 -4.31
N GLN A 753 41.34 -6.01 -3.42
CA GLN A 753 42.76 -5.74 -3.59
C GLN A 753 43.56 -6.36 -2.44
N PRO A 754 44.77 -6.89 -2.72
CA PRO A 754 45.68 -7.34 -1.68
C PRO A 754 46.26 -6.14 -0.92
N GLY A 755 46.32 -6.26 0.40
CA GLY A 755 46.81 -5.19 1.30
C GLY A 755 45.67 -4.48 2.02
N THR A 756 45.83 -4.33 3.33
CA THR A 756 44.89 -3.65 4.23
C THR A 756 45.10 -2.13 4.21
N VAL A 757 44.01 -1.38 4.23
CA VAL A 757 43.99 0.08 4.34
C VAL A 757 43.07 0.46 5.49
N ASP A 758 43.53 1.30 6.42
CA ASP A 758 42.79 1.66 7.63
C ASP A 758 41.69 2.71 7.38
N ASP A 759 41.87 3.56 6.37
CA ASP A 759 41.00 4.68 6.00
C ASP A 759 40.63 4.67 4.51
N LEU A 760 39.75 5.57 4.09
CA LEU A 760 39.36 5.75 2.68
C LEU A 760 40.40 6.61 1.94
N THR A 761 40.97 6.09 0.85
CA THR A 761 41.70 6.89 -0.14
C THR A 761 40.82 7.22 -1.33
N LEU A 762 41.04 8.40 -1.92
CA LEU A 762 40.26 8.98 -3.00
C LEU A 762 41.20 9.53 -4.08
N GLU A 763 41.01 9.06 -5.31
CA GLU A 763 41.87 9.33 -6.45
C GLU A 763 41.02 9.62 -7.71
N LEU A 764 41.54 10.43 -8.62
CA LEU A 764 40.99 10.59 -9.98
C LEU A 764 41.92 9.87 -10.93
N GLY A 765 41.39 8.94 -11.73
CA GLY A 765 42.15 8.26 -12.77
C GLY A 765 42.59 9.20 -13.91
N ASP A 766 43.31 8.64 -14.86
CA ASP A 766 43.68 9.32 -16.09
C ASP A 766 42.55 9.20 -17.14
N GLU A 767 42.42 10.18 -18.03
CA GLU A 767 41.37 10.19 -19.08
C GLU A 767 41.47 9.01 -20.08
N MET A 768 42.61 8.31 -20.13
CA MET A 768 42.84 7.20 -21.06
C MET A 768 42.35 5.83 -20.55
N ASP A 769 41.95 5.71 -19.27
CA ASP A 769 41.43 4.45 -18.69
C ASP A 769 39.91 4.25 -18.93
N SER A 770 39.30 5.00 -19.86
CA SER A 770 37.85 4.99 -20.12
C SER A 770 37.42 4.02 -21.25
N ASP A 771 37.40 2.71 -20.98
CA ASP A 771 36.44 1.77 -21.59
C ASP A 771 36.41 0.47 -20.75
N PRO A 772 35.25 -0.17 -20.52
CA PRO A 772 34.45 -0.72 -21.62
C PRO A 772 33.03 -0.15 -21.74
N THR A 773 32.53 -0.17 -22.98
CA THR A 773 31.20 0.26 -23.40
C THR A 773 30.11 -0.27 -22.46
N PRO A 774 29.18 0.57 -21.97
CA PRO A 774 28.02 0.06 -21.23
C PRO A 774 27.18 -0.85 -22.15
N PRO A 775 26.66 -1.98 -21.65
CA PRO A 775 25.80 -2.85 -22.45
C PRO A 775 24.50 -2.11 -22.78
N ASN A 776 24.37 -1.65 -24.03
CA ASN A 776 23.15 -1.13 -24.64
C ASN A 776 22.41 -0.02 -23.87
N LEU A 777 23.09 1.09 -23.54
CA LEU A 777 22.41 2.37 -23.31
C LEU A 777 21.79 2.87 -24.64
N ARG A 778 20.60 2.34 -24.98
CA ARG A 778 19.76 2.90 -26.05
C ARG A 778 18.99 4.09 -25.50
N LEU A 779 19.49 5.28 -25.79
CA LEU A 779 18.70 6.51 -25.71
C LEU A 779 17.52 6.39 -26.71
N HIS A 780 16.30 6.26 -26.18
CA HIS A 780 15.05 6.35 -26.93
C HIS A 780 14.06 7.27 -26.20
#